data_AF-A0A5A9PIF2-F1
#
_entry.id   AF-A0A5A9PIF2-F1
#
_cell.length_a   1.000
_cell.length_b   1.000
_cell.length_c   1.000
_cell.angle_alpha   90.00
_cell.angle_beta   90.00
_cell.angle_gamma   90.00
#
_symmetry.space_group_name_H-M   'P 1'
#
loop_
_entity.id
_entity.type
_entity.pdbx_description
1 polymer ?
#
loop_
_entity_poly.entity_id
_entity_poly.type
_entity_poly.pdbx_seq_one_letter_code
_entity_poly.pdbx_strand_id
1 'polypeptide(L)'
;MQVKIQTSLRMGTFLLLLFLITYFIIKNVKLLINPSSEVRRGTNVTLTCQAEISYSQGSHPNYTYIFYKDYNKQLKTFSTSAMNQTYFITNARVGHTSMYKCAVVIDQQKQESNIKDLKVKGLQTPVLTVDKTRLTEGNALTATCSAEGEIGSLTFLFKNASKELHSEVTHEDRIEHKMSLPRGTGNLSCEYSINLGKTIIISNNSNLIKVNIEELEIKPVIRVHPSTDATEGDTIRFNCTVDMLQQHNSELRIFLVRGPTTLENMTNNEYSMQVKADDSGKYECISQMGAIHKFSSVNITVKELFSVPVLSISAAQVFEGENITVTCQVNSFASERIQSDEIKYSIFRNDALLIREGNYSVMASKETNGKYTCKAEANAISKKSWSLVFEAKVFVSKPEIRVDGPVIVGKPFRIYCHSENGSLPISYTLKRDHLNLNWTEVSSLHNEASFLVTVSTPAEISSYWCEAKNTGPPKKGERLNASVIVPVGKPLLTVLPVPGDIKEGDNVTLICGIPKGSPPISFSFYNSSSSHLHTATVSSNSFAYTLTEVKRQHSGTYYCKAFNQAQETSQSDSITFKVSLAMWKKALIATFSMLLVALLILFFMMRYKAKQGKREMAAKLSVKPASPKSDEIFTLNLINDTHYSADTDVADQESAWSQNEGDVEYTEVVHPQHLDPARSKFSFSLIPFALLRER
;
A
#
# COMPACT_ATOMS: atom_id res chain seq x y z
N MET A 1 71.20 -6.38 35.16
CA MET A 1 72.59 -6.02 34.82
C MET A 1 73.28 -7.25 34.24
N GLN A 2 74.10 -7.12 33.19
CA GLN A 2 74.82 -8.27 32.62
C GLN A 2 75.98 -8.73 33.52
N VAL A 3 76.37 -10.00 33.37
CA VAL A 3 77.51 -10.60 34.09
C VAL A 3 78.84 -10.24 33.43
N LYS A 4 79.77 -9.75 34.24
CA LYS A 4 81.22 -10.01 34.22
C LYS A 4 81.65 -10.05 35.70
N ILE A 5 82.64 -10.83 36.11
CA ILE A 5 84.04 -10.82 35.66
C ILE A 5 84.58 -12.24 35.42
N GLN A 6 85.55 -12.35 34.51
CA GLN A 6 86.31 -13.58 34.24
C GLN A 6 87.19 -14.00 35.43
N THR A 7 87.27 -15.29 35.71
CA THR A 7 88.45 -15.92 36.33
C THR A 7 89.25 -16.66 35.26
N SER A 8 90.57 -16.77 35.46
CA SER A 8 91.51 -17.18 34.41
C SER A 8 92.20 -18.52 34.69
N LEU A 9 92.71 -19.10 33.60
CA LEU A 9 93.68 -20.19 33.48
C LEU A 9 93.31 -21.59 34.02
N ARG A 10 93.35 -22.54 33.08
CA ARG A 10 93.38 -23.99 33.28
C ARG A 10 94.77 -24.44 33.74
N MET A 11 94.83 -25.53 34.51
CA MET A 11 95.54 -26.75 34.13
C MET A 11 95.03 -27.92 35.01
N GLY A 12 94.78 -29.13 34.50
CA GLY A 12 94.88 -29.62 33.13
C GLY A 12 94.28 -31.02 32.99
N THR A 13 94.83 -31.83 32.07
CA THR A 13 94.55 -33.27 31.83
C THR A 13 93.12 -33.69 31.52
N PHE A 14 92.93 -34.29 30.34
CA PHE A 14 91.68 -34.90 29.88
C PHE A 14 91.59 -36.35 30.40
N LEU A 15 90.48 -36.73 31.04
CA LEU A 15 90.16 -38.13 31.37
C LEU A 15 88.84 -38.51 30.68
N LEU A 16 88.77 -39.70 30.09
CA LEU A 16 87.62 -40.12 29.29
C LEU A 16 86.46 -40.58 30.21
N LEU A 17 85.64 -39.63 30.65
CA LEU A 17 84.47 -39.90 31.51
C LEU A 17 83.36 -40.62 30.73
N LEU A 18 83.14 -41.88 31.07
CA LEU A 18 81.89 -42.59 30.79
C LEU A 18 80.75 -41.88 31.53
N PHE A 19 79.93 -41.11 30.80
CA PHE A 19 78.70 -40.56 31.34
C PHE A 19 77.71 -41.70 31.63
N LEU A 20 77.57 -42.05 32.91
CA LEU A 20 76.42 -42.81 33.40
C LEU A 20 75.17 -41.94 33.19
N ILE A 21 74.39 -42.26 32.15
CA ILE A 21 73.13 -41.58 31.86
C ILE A 21 72.10 -42.03 32.91
N THR A 22 72.02 -41.27 34.01
CA THR A 22 70.94 -41.40 34.99
C THR A 22 69.62 -41.08 34.31
N TYR A 23 68.67 -42.00 34.38
CA TYR A 23 67.33 -41.80 33.84
C TYR A 23 66.28 -42.07 34.92
N PHE A 24 65.21 -41.29 34.85
CA PHE A 24 64.03 -41.40 35.71
C PHE A 24 62.81 -41.57 34.79
N ILE A 25 61.83 -42.36 35.22
CA ILE A 25 60.54 -42.51 34.55
C ILE A 25 59.45 -42.42 35.62
N ILE A 26 58.54 -41.46 35.47
CA ILE A 26 57.31 -41.43 36.27
C ILE A 26 56.34 -42.46 35.69
N LYS A 27 55.91 -43.42 36.51
CA LYS A 27 54.93 -44.45 36.14
C LYS A 27 53.50 -43.97 36.38
N ASN A 28 53.27 -43.35 37.53
CA ASN A 28 51.94 -43.00 38.01
C ASN A 28 52.01 -41.87 39.05
N VAL A 29 50.95 -41.06 39.12
CA VAL A 29 50.77 -40.04 40.16
C VAL A 29 49.35 -40.17 40.71
N LYS A 30 49.22 -40.35 42.02
CA LYS A 30 47.94 -40.59 42.71
C LYS A 30 47.67 -39.48 43.72
N LEU A 31 46.45 -38.95 43.73
CA LEU A 31 45.96 -38.06 44.78
C LEU A 31 45.02 -38.82 45.72
N LEU A 32 45.34 -38.79 47.01
CA LEU A 32 44.57 -39.38 48.10
C LEU A 32 44.01 -38.26 48.99
N ILE A 33 42.79 -38.44 49.48
CA ILE A 33 42.11 -37.51 50.39
C ILE A 33 41.80 -38.26 51.69
N ASN A 34 42.30 -37.75 52.81
CA ASN A 34 42.10 -38.32 54.15
C ASN A 34 41.41 -37.27 55.05
N PRO A 35 40.34 -37.61 55.80
CA PRO A 35 39.76 -38.95 55.98
C PRO A 35 38.90 -39.45 54.81
N SER A 36 38.28 -38.54 54.04
CA SER A 36 37.30 -38.89 53.01
C SER A 36 37.10 -37.75 52.00
N SER A 37 36.56 -38.07 50.82
CA SER A 37 36.16 -37.08 49.80
C SER A 37 34.91 -36.27 50.17
N GLU A 38 34.12 -36.72 51.15
CA GLU A 38 33.05 -35.92 51.76
C GLU A 38 33.27 -35.82 53.28
N VAL A 39 33.24 -34.61 53.83
CA VAL A 39 33.47 -34.31 55.26
C VAL A 39 32.48 -33.26 55.79
N ARG A 40 32.40 -33.08 57.10
CA ARG A 40 31.65 -31.98 57.74
C ARG A 40 32.54 -30.76 57.97
N ARG A 41 31.94 -29.56 58.10
CA ARG A 41 32.68 -28.36 58.52
C ARG A 41 33.51 -28.59 59.79
N GLY A 42 34.69 -27.98 59.87
CA GLY A 42 35.62 -28.15 60.99
C GLY A 42 36.58 -29.35 60.87
N THR A 43 36.32 -30.29 59.95
CA THR A 43 37.23 -31.44 59.75
C THR A 43 38.57 -30.98 59.17
N ASN A 44 39.69 -31.46 59.72
CA ASN A 44 41.00 -31.28 59.07
C ASN A 44 41.15 -32.31 57.95
N VAL A 45 41.40 -31.85 56.73
CA VAL A 45 41.56 -32.70 55.53
C VAL A 45 43.00 -32.66 55.05
N THR A 46 43.57 -33.82 54.73
CA THR A 46 44.91 -33.95 54.15
C THR A 46 44.81 -34.45 52.72
N LEU A 47 45.42 -33.70 51.79
CA LEU A 47 45.58 -34.08 50.39
C LEU A 47 46.99 -34.63 50.20
N THR A 48 47.12 -35.94 49.99
CA THR A 48 48.42 -36.60 49.81
C THR A 48 48.63 -36.91 48.33
N CYS A 49 49.62 -36.27 47.73
CA CYS A 49 50.09 -36.62 46.40
C CYS A 49 51.20 -37.67 46.52
N GLN A 50 51.13 -38.76 45.75
CA GLN A 50 52.12 -39.84 45.76
C GLN A 50 52.61 -40.12 44.33
N ALA A 51 53.93 -40.20 44.17
CA ALA A 51 54.58 -40.56 42.91
C ALA A 51 55.00 -42.04 42.93
N GLU A 52 54.77 -42.73 41.82
CA GLU A 52 55.34 -44.05 41.54
C GLU A 52 56.35 -43.89 40.40
N ILE A 53 57.61 -44.23 40.62
CA ILE A 53 58.70 -43.98 39.67
C ILE A 53 59.55 -45.23 39.41
N SER A 54 60.46 -45.16 38.44
CA SER A 54 61.55 -46.12 38.27
C SER A 54 62.80 -45.41 37.77
N TYR A 55 63.97 -45.82 38.27
CA TYR A 55 65.20 -45.06 38.18
C TYR A 55 66.43 -45.98 38.19
N SER A 56 67.56 -45.47 37.67
CA SER A 56 68.85 -46.16 37.66
C SER A 56 69.41 -46.40 39.07
N GLN A 57 70.04 -47.54 39.31
CA GLN A 57 70.75 -47.86 40.56
C GLN A 57 71.67 -46.70 41.00
N GLY A 58 71.53 -46.25 42.25
CA GLY A 58 72.29 -45.16 42.85
C GLY A 58 71.71 -43.74 42.68
N SER A 59 70.80 -43.49 41.74
CA SER A 59 70.23 -42.15 41.54
C SER A 59 69.10 -41.82 42.54
N HIS A 60 69.09 -40.58 43.03
CA HIS A 60 68.10 -40.07 43.99
C HIS A 60 67.41 -38.82 43.39
N PRO A 61 66.17 -38.92 42.87
CA PRO A 61 65.50 -37.80 42.25
C PRO A 61 64.95 -36.81 43.28
N ASN A 62 65.00 -35.51 42.94
CA ASN A 62 64.23 -34.47 43.62
C ASN A 62 62.88 -34.30 42.94
N TYR A 63 61.81 -34.43 43.71
CA TYR A 63 60.43 -34.32 43.27
C TYR A 63 59.94 -32.89 43.51
N THR A 64 59.34 -32.26 42.50
CA THR A 64 58.56 -31.03 42.69
C THR A 64 57.07 -31.33 42.57
N TYR A 65 56.38 -31.27 43.71
CA TYR A 65 54.93 -31.47 43.81
C TYR A 65 54.20 -30.14 43.67
N ILE A 66 53.18 -30.09 42.80
CA ILE A 66 52.33 -28.93 42.59
C ILE A 66 50.88 -29.33 42.86
N PHE A 67 50.23 -28.70 43.82
CA PHE A 67 48.80 -28.92 44.11
C PHE A 67 47.95 -27.89 43.37
N TYR A 68 46.83 -28.35 42.80
CA TYR A 68 45.87 -27.51 42.08
C TYR A 68 44.46 -27.69 42.64
N LYS A 69 43.72 -26.58 42.71
CA LYS A 69 42.27 -26.50 42.88
C LYS A 69 41.64 -26.10 41.54
N ASP A 70 40.33 -26.24 41.38
CA ASP A 70 39.55 -25.60 40.31
C ASP A 70 40.19 -25.85 38.90
N TYR A 71 40.47 -27.14 38.61
CA TYR A 71 41.27 -27.65 37.49
C TYR A 71 42.75 -27.22 37.46
N ASN A 72 43.05 -25.91 37.36
CA ASN A 72 44.39 -25.39 37.09
C ASN A 72 44.86 -24.28 38.05
N LYS A 73 44.07 -23.94 39.08
CA LYS A 73 44.46 -22.91 40.08
C LYS A 73 45.50 -23.49 41.04
N GLN A 74 46.77 -23.15 40.82
CA GLN A 74 47.89 -23.60 41.65
C GLN A 74 47.75 -23.09 43.10
N LEU A 75 47.71 -24.02 44.05
CA LEU A 75 47.59 -23.74 45.49
C LEU A 75 48.96 -23.56 46.14
N LYS A 76 49.84 -24.54 45.93
CA LYS A 76 51.16 -24.62 46.56
C LYS A 76 52.08 -25.53 45.77
N THR A 77 53.35 -25.19 45.78
CA THR A 77 54.45 -26.02 45.28
C THR A 77 55.36 -26.40 46.43
N PHE A 78 55.88 -27.62 46.40
CA PHE A 78 56.84 -28.16 47.34
C PHE A 78 57.94 -28.89 46.56
N SER A 79 59.18 -28.81 47.01
CA SER A 79 60.29 -29.63 46.48
C SER A 79 60.85 -30.48 47.61
N THR A 80 61.02 -31.79 47.36
CA THR A 80 61.38 -32.80 48.38
C THR A 80 62.04 -34.01 47.72
N SER A 81 62.78 -34.80 48.49
CA SER A 81 63.29 -36.12 48.08
C SER A 81 62.30 -37.27 48.35
N ALA A 82 61.13 -36.97 48.94
CA ALA A 82 60.12 -37.97 49.29
C ALA A 82 59.23 -38.40 48.11
N MET A 83 58.87 -39.69 48.08
CA MET A 83 57.93 -40.29 47.11
C MET A 83 56.46 -39.87 47.32
N ASN A 84 56.18 -39.04 48.32
CA ASN A 84 54.90 -38.38 48.53
C ASN A 84 55.07 -36.98 49.17
N GLN A 85 54.01 -36.18 49.11
CA GLN A 85 53.92 -34.88 49.77
C GLN A 85 52.47 -34.62 50.18
N THR A 86 52.26 -33.90 51.29
CA THR A 86 50.94 -33.51 51.78
C THR A 86 50.67 -32.00 51.64
N TYR A 87 49.40 -31.68 51.42
CA TYR A 87 48.84 -30.33 51.61
C TYR A 87 47.68 -30.43 52.62
N PHE A 88 47.67 -29.54 53.61
CA PHE A 88 46.73 -29.55 54.72
C PHE A 88 45.65 -28.48 54.54
N ILE A 89 44.38 -28.88 54.74
CA ILE A 89 43.23 -28.00 54.87
C ILE A 89 42.78 -28.10 56.34
N THR A 90 43.20 -27.14 57.16
CA THR A 90 42.77 -27.02 58.56
C THR A 90 41.39 -26.36 58.64
N ASN A 91 40.53 -26.83 59.55
CA ASN A 91 39.16 -26.31 59.75
C ASN A 91 38.39 -26.20 58.42
N ALA A 92 38.17 -27.34 57.73
CA ALA A 92 37.57 -27.30 56.40
C ALA A 92 36.17 -26.64 56.42
N ARG A 93 35.97 -25.70 55.50
CA ARG A 93 34.74 -24.90 55.29
C ARG A 93 34.11 -25.20 53.94
N VAL A 94 32.86 -24.78 53.72
CA VAL A 94 32.13 -25.07 52.47
C VAL A 94 32.85 -24.54 51.23
N GLY A 95 33.53 -23.38 51.30
CA GLY A 95 34.39 -22.85 50.22
C GLY A 95 35.64 -23.67 49.85
N HIS A 96 35.97 -24.70 50.63
CA HIS A 96 36.98 -25.71 50.24
C HIS A 96 36.40 -26.81 49.34
N THR A 97 35.08 -26.85 49.12
CA THR A 97 34.44 -27.77 48.17
C THR A 97 34.92 -27.46 46.75
N SER A 98 35.66 -28.39 46.13
CA SER A 98 36.19 -28.24 44.77
C SER A 98 36.81 -29.56 44.26
N MET A 99 37.21 -29.54 42.99
CA MET A 99 37.97 -30.56 42.29
C MET A 99 39.47 -30.29 42.47
N TYR A 100 40.19 -31.23 43.06
CA TYR A 100 41.63 -31.14 43.32
C TYR A 100 42.42 -32.12 42.44
N LYS A 101 43.62 -31.72 42.01
CA LYS A 101 44.63 -32.62 41.42
C LYS A 101 46.02 -32.24 41.91
N CYS A 102 47.00 -33.12 41.71
CA CYS A 102 48.41 -32.76 41.87
C CYS A 102 49.20 -33.09 40.61
N ALA A 103 50.34 -32.43 40.42
CA ALA A 103 51.35 -32.82 39.45
C ALA A 103 52.69 -33.06 40.13
N VAL A 104 53.50 -33.93 39.54
CA VAL A 104 54.87 -34.23 39.93
C VAL A 104 55.78 -33.89 38.76
N VAL A 105 56.82 -33.13 39.03
CA VAL A 105 57.89 -32.81 38.08
C VAL A 105 59.20 -33.40 38.58
N ILE A 106 59.90 -34.13 37.70
CA ILE A 106 61.27 -34.63 37.88
C ILE A 106 62.03 -34.30 36.59
N ASP A 107 63.10 -33.53 36.70
CA ASP A 107 63.84 -32.94 35.58
C ASP A 107 62.91 -32.28 34.54
N GLN A 108 62.80 -32.85 33.34
CA GLN A 108 61.92 -32.36 32.26
C GLN A 108 60.58 -33.12 32.16
N GLN A 109 60.37 -34.17 32.96
CA GLN A 109 59.12 -34.94 32.97
C GLN A 109 58.12 -34.33 33.95
N LYS A 110 56.90 -34.06 33.47
CA LYS A 110 55.73 -33.71 34.29
C LYS A 110 54.63 -34.75 34.08
N GLN A 111 54.05 -35.26 35.15
CA GLN A 111 52.83 -36.06 35.11
C GLN A 111 51.81 -35.55 36.15
N GLU A 112 50.52 -35.64 35.82
CA GLU A 112 49.42 -35.19 36.70
C GLU A 112 48.60 -36.38 37.22
N SER A 113 48.04 -36.24 38.42
CA SER A 113 47.11 -37.21 38.99
C SER A 113 45.74 -37.14 38.33
N ASN A 114 44.96 -38.21 38.50
CA ASN A 114 43.52 -38.10 38.34
C ASN A 114 42.94 -37.05 39.32
N ILE A 115 41.86 -36.40 38.89
CA ILE A 115 41.14 -35.39 39.67
C ILE A 115 40.35 -36.09 40.79
N LYS A 116 40.27 -35.46 41.96
CA LYS A 116 39.52 -35.90 43.13
C LYS A 116 38.66 -34.76 43.67
N ASP A 117 37.37 -35.02 43.83
CA ASP A 117 36.45 -34.06 44.43
C ASP A 117 36.56 -34.12 45.96
N LEU A 118 36.63 -32.94 46.58
CA LEU A 118 36.43 -32.74 48.01
C LEU A 118 35.12 -31.97 48.20
N LYS A 119 34.27 -32.44 49.12
CA LYS A 119 32.97 -31.83 49.44
C LYS A 119 32.82 -31.65 50.93
N VAL A 120 32.62 -30.41 51.35
CA VAL A 120 32.44 -30.05 52.77
C VAL A 120 30.97 -29.72 53.02
N LYS A 121 30.35 -30.40 53.99
CA LYS A 121 28.94 -30.27 54.35
C LYS A 121 28.71 -29.45 55.62
N GLY A 122 27.67 -28.63 55.57
CA GLY A 122 27.16 -27.81 56.67
C GLY A 122 27.81 -26.43 56.72
N LEU A 123 26.99 -25.39 56.68
CA LEU A 123 27.39 -24.00 56.91
C LEU A 123 27.35 -23.67 58.41
N GLN A 124 27.97 -22.56 58.82
CA GLN A 124 27.84 -21.97 60.15
C GLN A 124 26.55 -21.13 60.27
N THR A 125 25.96 -21.07 61.46
CA THR A 125 24.88 -20.10 61.77
C THR A 125 25.48 -18.69 61.82
N PRO A 126 24.94 -17.70 61.08
CA PRO A 126 25.39 -16.32 61.23
C PRO A 126 24.87 -15.69 62.52
N VAL A 127 25.59 -14.68 63.03
CA VAL A 127 25.18 -13.85 64.15
C VAL A 127 24.85 -12.45 63.63
N LEU A 128 23.68 -11.94 64.01
CA LEU A 128 23.25 -10.56 63.75
C LEU A 128 23.47 -9.72 65.00
N THR A 129 24.06 -8.53 64.84
CA THR A 129 24.06 -7.46 65.84
C THR A 129 23.54 -6.16 65.23
N VAL A 130 23.07 -5.22 66.06
CA VAL A 130 22.66 -3.88 65.65
C VAL A 130 23.21 -2.84 66.62
N ASP A 131 23.45 -1.62 66.15
CA ASP A 131 23.90 -0.51 66.99
C ASP A 131 22.78 0.05 67.90
N LYS A 132 21.51 -0.06 67.48
CA LYS A 132 20.33 0.48 68.20
C LYS A 132 19.13 -0.46 68.12
N THR A 133 18.42 -0.62 69.23
CA THR A 133 17.16 -1.39 69.34
C THR A 133 15.91 -0.53 69.53
N ARG A 134 16.08 0.78 69.77
CA ARG A 134 15.02 1.79 69.71
C ARG A 134 15.42 2.90 68.74
N LEU A 135 14.47 3.36 67.95
CA LEU A 135 14.63 4.40 66.95
C LEU A 135 13.37 5.26 66.91
N THR A 136 13.49 6.52 66.51
CA THR A 136 12.35 7.29 66.00
C THR A 136 12.16 6.99 64.51
N GLU A 137 10.96 7.25 63.98
CA GLU A 137 10.72 7.28 62.53
C GLU A 137 11.79 8.11 61.79
N GLY A 138 12.18 7.68 60.60
CA GLY A 138 13.21 8.33 59.77
C GLY A 138 14.66 8.04 60.15
N ASN A 139 14.95 7.61 61.38
CA ASN A 139 16.32 7.27 61.79
C ASN A 139 16.78 5.90 61.28
N ALA A 140 18.07 5.81 60.97
CA ALA A 140 18.72 4.58 60.49
C ALA A 140 19.53 3.88 61.59
N LEU A 141 19.56 2.55 61.53
CA LEU A 141 20.41 1.67 62.32
C LEU A 141 21.51 1.06 61.45
N THR A 142 22.61 0.65 62.07
CA THR A 142 23.63 -0.20 61.45
C THR A 142 23.47 -1.62 61.94
N ALA A 143 23.26 -2.55 61.01
CA ALA A 143 23.17 -3.98 61.27
C ALA A 143 24.44 -4.69 60.77
N THR A 144 25.01 -5.55 61.60
CA THR A 144 26.19 -6.34 61.28
C THR A 144 25.82 -7.82 61.26
N CYS A 145 26.07 -8.51 60.16
CA CYS A 145 25.91 -9.96 60.07
C CYS A 145 27.30 -10.62 59.97
N SER A 146 27.57 -11.65 60.77
CA SER A 146 28.86 -12.33 60.86
C SER A 146 28.72 -13.85 60.74
N ALA A 147 29.55 -14.49 59.92
CA ALA A 147 29.61 -15.92 59.65
C ALA A 147 31.02 -16.48 59.93
N GLU A 148 31.60 -16.08 61.07
CA GLU A 148 33.02 -16.19 61.43
C GLU A 148 33.76 -17.42 60.89
N GLY A 149 34.80 -17.16 60.11
CA GLY A 149 35.73 -18.12 59.56
C GLY A 149 35.20 -19.00 58.42
N GLU A 150 34.01 -18.75 57.87
CA GLU A 150 33.65 -19.23 56.53
C GLU A 150 34.44 -18.46 55.44
N ILE A 151 34.59 -19.07 54.25
CA ILE A 151 35.38 -18.48 53.16
C ILE A 151 34.72 -18.68 51.80
N GLY A 152 34.97 -17.76 50.87
CA GLY A 152 34.54 -17.86 49.48
C GLY A 152 33.98 -16.55 48.96
N SER A 153 32.82 -16.62 48.32
CA SER A 153 31.96 -15.48 48.00
C SER A 153 30.66 -15.69 48.77
N LEU A 154 30.42 -14.82 49.74
CA LEU A 154 29.34 -14.91 50.73
C LEU A 154 28.27 -13.88 50.37
N THR A 155 27.09 -14.34 49.99
CA THR A 155 25.93 -13.47 49.75
C THR A 155 25.11 -13.38 51.03
N PHE A 156 25.21 -12.28 51.75
CA PHE A 156 24.46 -12.03 52.99
C PHE A 156 23.11 -11.37 52.67
N LEU A 157 22.06 -11.82 53.35
CA LEU A 157 20.67 -11.39 53.14
C LEU A 157 20.06 -10.99 54.48
N PHE A 158 19.74 -9.70 54.62
CA PHE A 158 19.05 -9.12 55.78
C PHE A 158 17.53 -9.18 55.59
N LYS A 159 16.80 -9.61 56.63
CA LYS A 159 15.35 -9.83 56.62
C LYS A 159 14.67 -9.14 57.80
N ASN A 160 13.45 -8.62 57.57
CA ASN A 160 12.50 -8.26 58.62
C ASN A 160 11.33 -9.27 58.59
N ALA A 161 11.25 -10.13 59.61
CA ALA A 161 10.46 -11.36 59.60
C ALA A 161 10.75 -12.20 58.35
N SER A 162 9.82 -12.21 57.37
CA SER A 162 9.97 -12.92 56.10
C SER A 162 10.31 -12.02 54.90
N LYS A 163 10.37 -10.69 55.09
CA LYS A 163 10.63 -9.74 54.00
C LYS A 163 12.13 -9.44 53.91
N GLU A 164 12.70 -9.62 52.72
CA GLU A 164 14.03 -9.13 52.36
C GLU A 164 14.13 -7.60 52.45
N LEU A 165 15.20 -7.12 53.07
CA LEU A 165 15.54 -5.69 53.18
C LEU A 165 16.71 -5.32 52.27
N HIS A 166 17.76 -6.14 52.27
CA HIS A 166 19.01 -5.91 51.56
C HIS A 166 19.76 -7.24 51.36
N SER A 167 20.45 -7.37 50.23
CA SER A 167 21.27 -8.53 49.88
C SER A 167 22.55 -8.09 49.19
N GLU A 168 23.71 -8.58 49.65
CA GLU A 168 25.02 -8.11 49.20
C GLU A 168 26.09 -9.20 49.27
N VAL A 169 27.05 -9.13 48.35
CA VAL A 169 28.10 -10.15 48.15
C VAL A 169 29.43 -9.62 48.65
N THR A 170 30.06 -10.33 49.58
CA THR A 170 31.40 -10.02 50.09
C THR A 170 32.32 -11.25 50.03
N HIS A 171 33.63 -11.00 50.18
CA HIS A 171 34.66 -12.02 50.40
C HIS A 171 35.11 -12.11 51.86
N GLU A 172 34.67 -11.17 52.71
CA GLU A 172 34.86 -11.22 54.16
C GLU A 172 33.78 -12.09 54.81
N ASP A 173 34.07 -12.63 55.99
CA ASP A 173 33.14 -13.43 56.78
C ASP A 173 32.11 -12.59 57.56
N ARG A 174 32.13 -11.26 57.36
CA ARG A 174 31.28 -10.28 58.05
C ARG A 174 30.87 -9.16 57.10
N ILE A 175 29.71 -8.56 57.35
CA ILE A 175 29.22 -7.40 56.60
C ILE A 175 28.47 -6.43 57.52
N GLU A 176 28.62 -5.12 57.28
CA GLU A 176 27.95 -4.04 57.99
C GLU A 176 27.08 -3.24 57.01
N HIS A 177 25.79 -3.08 57.31
CA HIS A 177 24.85 -2.37 56.44
C HIS A 177 23.97 -1.40 57.24
N LYS A 178 23.78 -0.18 56.72
CA LYS A 178 23.00 0.89 57.35
C LYS A 178 21.61 1.01 56.71
N MET A 179 20.58 0.67 57.46
CA MET A 179 19.18 0.58 57.00
C MET A 179 18.24 1.45 57.83
N SER A 180 17.16 1.94 57.21
CA SER A 180 15.98 2.47 57.90
C SER A 180 14.84 1.45 57.84
N LEU A 181 13.95 1.47 58.84
CA LEU A 181 12.81 0.54 58.92
C LEU A 181 11.48 1.27 58.83
N PRO A 182 10.43 0.65 58.25
CA PRO A 182 9.07 1.18 58.32
C PRO A 182 8.53 1.12 59.76
N ARG A 183 7.44 1.85 60.01
CA ARG A 183 6.82 2.00 61.35
C ARG A 183 6.45 0.66 62.00
N GLY A 184 6.48 0.64 63.34
CA GLY A 184 6.09 -0.49 64.17
C GLY A 184 7.28 -1.22 64.80
N THR A 185 7.17 -2.54 64.98
CA THR A 185 8.26 -3.39 65.51
C THR A 185 8.90 -4.18 64.38
N GLY A 186 10.20 -3.95 64.12
CA GLY A 186 11.00 -4.77 63.22
C GLY A 186 11.51 -6.03 63.91
N ASN A 187 11.40 -7.19 63.25
CA ASN A 187 11.94 -8.47 63.70
C ASN A 187 13.11 -8.86 62.78
N LEU A 188 14.30 -8.31 63.04
CA LEU A 188 15.46 -8.48 62.17
C LEU A 188 16.15 -9.84 62.34
N SER A 189 16.52 -10.45 61.22
CA SER A 189 17.44 -11.59 61.12
C SER A 189 18.31 -11.43 59.87
N CYS A 190 19.39 -12.22 59.78
CA CYS A 190 20.14 -12.42 58.54
C CYS A 190 20.37 -13.90 58.26
N GLU A 191 20.54 -14.24 56.99
CA GLU A 191 21.15 -15.50 56.55
C GLU A 191 22.25 -15.17 55.53
N TYR A 192 23.02 -16.16 55.11
CA TYR A 192 23.92 -16.02 53.98
C TYR A 192 23.92 -17.27 53.10
N SER A 193 24.44 -17.14 51.89
CA SER A 193 24.64 -18.27 50.99
C SER A 193 26.01 -18.26 50.32
N ILE A 194 26.48 -19.45 49.98
CA ILE A 194 27.70 -19.67 49.17
C ILE A 194 27.26 -20.32 47.85
N ASN A 195 27.66 -19.68 46.74
CA ASN A 195 27.45 -20.22 45.40
C ASN A 195 28.63 -21.12 44.99
N LEU A 196 28.37 -22.41 44.77
CA LEU A 196 29.34 -23.39 44.29
C LEU A 196 29.16 -23.68 42.78
N GLY A 197 28.71 -22.69 42.01
CA GLY A 197 28.51 -22.72 40.57
C GLY A 197 27.25 -23.48 40.14
N LYS A 198 27.13 -24.76 40.49
CA LYS A 198 25.95 -25.60 40.18
C LYS A 198 24.93 -25.68 41.32
N THR A 199 25.30 -25.26 42.53
CA THR A 199 24.44 -25.31 43.72
C THR A 199 24.72 -24.11 44.61
N ILE A 200 23.67 -23.42 45.03
CA ILE A 200 23.72 -22.43 46.12
C ILE A 200 23.41 -23.18 47.42
N ILE A 201 24.24 -23.00 48.45
CA ILE A 201 23.99 -23.54 49.80
C ILE A 201 23.70 -22.35 50.71
N ILE A 202 22.55 -22.35 51.38
CA ILE A 202 22.08 -21.28 52.27
C ILE A 202 22.29 -21.71 53.73
N SER A 203 22.66 -20.78 54.60
CA SER A 203 22.71 -21.00 56.05
C SER A 203 21.31 -21.11 56.63
N ASN A 204 21.22 -21.41 57.93
CA ASN A 204 20.04 -21.05 58.71
C ASN A 204 20.05 -19.53 59.02
N ASN A 205 18.88 -19.00 59.41
CA ASN A 205 18.77 -17.64 59.95
C ASN A 205 19.60 -17.48 61.23
N SER A 206 20.01 -16.24 61.49
CA SER A 206 20.63 -15.76 62.73
C SER A 206 19.69 -15.75 63.94
N ASN A 207 20.21 -15.30 65.07
CA ASN A 207 19.40 -14.74 66.15
C ASN A 207 18.45 -13.64 65.64
N LEU A 208 17.27 -13.55 66.26
CA LEU A 208 16.24 -12.55 65.93
C LEU A 208 16.38 -11.33 66.85
N ILE A 209 16.49 -10.13 66.30
CA ILE A 209 16.55 -8.87 67.04
C ILE A 209 15.25 -8.09 66.85
N LYS A 210 14.63 -7.68 67.95
CA LYS A 210 13.45 -6.81 67.93
C LYS A 210 13.88 -5.35 68.01
N VAL A 211 13.46 -4.54 67.04
CA VAL A 211 13.70 -3.09 66.97
C VAL A 211 12.36 -2.37 67.10
N ASN A 212 12.26 -1.40 68.01
CA ASN A 212 11.06 -0.58 68.19
C ASN A 212 11.22 0.76 67.48
N ILE A 213 10.30 1.11 66.58
CA ILE A 213 10.26 2.39 65.88
C ILE A 213 9.12 3.24 66.46
N GLU A 214 9.49 4.31 67.17
CA GLU A 214 8.58 5.27 67.79
C GLU A 214 8.16 6.32 66.74
N GLU A 215 6.85 6.51 66.52
CA GLU A 215 6.31 7.40 65.47
C GLU A 215 6.33 8.88 65.90
N LEU A 216 6.70 9.77 64.97
CA LEU A 216 6.67 11.21 65.19
C LEU A 216 5.29 11.80 64.82
N GLU A 217 4.65 12.50 65.76
CA GLU A 217 3.27 13.03 65.65
C GLU A 217 3.11 14.26 64.71
N ILE A 218 3.84 14.31 63.59
CA ILE A 218 3.76 15.42 62.62
C ILE A 218 2.40 15.38 61.90
N LYS A 219 1.51 16.31 62.22
CA LYS A 219 0.14 16.39 61.70
C LYS A 219 -0.05 17.69 60.89
N PRO A 220 0.24 17.70 59.57
CA PRO A 220 -0.02 18.85 58.71
C PRO A 220 -1.52 19.05 58.49
N VAL A 221 -1.97 20.30 58.50
CA VAL A 221 -3.35 20.73 58.29
C VAL A 221 -3.39 21.80 57.21
N ILE A 222 -4.00 21.47 56.07
CA ILE A 222 -4.30 22.39 54.99
C ILE A 222 -5.63 23.12 55.28
N ARG A 223 -5.64 24.44 55.16
CA ARG A 223 -6.84 25.30 55.27
C ARG A 223 -6.96 26.15 54.01
N VAL A 224 -8.18 26.37 53.54
CA VAL A 224 -8.45 27.14 52.32
C VAL A 224 -9.45 28.23 52.64
N HIS A 225 -9.14 29.45 52.21
CA HIS A 225 -10.00 30.62 52.39
C HIS A 225 -10.26 31.29 51.02
N PRO A 226 -11.48 31.82 50.77
CA PRO A 226 -12.64 31.80 51.65
C PRO A 226 -13.38 30.45 51.70
N SER A 227 -13.19 29.59 50.69
CA SER A 227 -13.94 28.35 50.48
C SER A 227 -13.12 27.35 49.66
N THR A 228 -13.48 26.07 49.69
CA THR A 228 -12.99 25.02 48.76
C THR A 228 -13.75 25.02 47.44
N ASP A 229 -14.98 25.54 47.42
CA ASP A 229 -15.77 25.77 46.22
C ASP A 229 -15.65 27.25 45.82
N ALA A 230 -15.18 27.51 44.60
CA ALA A 230 -14.88 28.83 44.06
C ALA A 230 -15.40 28.99 42.62
N THR A 231 -15.41 30.23 42.13
CA THR A 231 -15.63 30.56 40.72
C THR A 231 -14.32 30.97 40.06
N GLU A 232 -14.16 30.68 38.78
CA GLU A 232 -13.09 31.18 37.93
C GLU A 232 -12.94 32.71 38.06
N GLY A 233 -11.73 33.17 38.38
CA GLY A 233 -11.40 34.56 38.73
C GLY A 233 -11.37 34.87 40.23
N ASP A 234 -12.02 34.06 41.09
CA ASP A 234 -11.90 34.23 42.54
C ASP A 234 -10.44 33.99 42.99
N THR A 235 -10.00 34.72 44.02
CA THR A 235 -8.67 34.50 44.62
C THR A 235 -8.81 33.61 45.84
N ILE A 236 -8.26 32.39 45.77
CA ILE A 236 -8.20 31.46 46.92
C ILE A 236 -6.83 31.49 47.58
N ARG A 237 -6.82 31.17 48.86
CA ARG A 237 -5.69 31.30 49.78
C ARG A 237 -5.54 30.01 50.58
N PHE A 238 -4.49 29.25 50.30
CA PHE A 238 -4.09 28.06 51.02
C PHE A 238 -3.17 28.43 52.17
N ASN A 239 -3.42 27.90 53.36
CA ASN A 239 -2.56 28.03 54.53
C ASN A 239 -2.21 26.63 55.06
N CYS A 240 -0.92 26.35 55.17
CA CYS A 240 -0.36 25.07 55.61
C CYS A 240 0.18 25.17 57.04
N THR A 241 -0.61 24.77 58.03
CA THR A 241 -0.18 24.72 59.44
C THR A 241 0.20 23.31 59.84
N VAL A 242 1.33 23.10 60.53
CA VAL A 242 1.63 21.82 61.19
C VAL A 242 1.48 22.02 62.69
N ASP A 243 0.63 21.23 63.33
CA ASP A 243 0.53 21.22 64.79
C ASP A 243 1.69 20.41 65.37
N MET A 244 2.54 21.07 66.17
CA MET A 244 3.77 20.52 66.73
C MET A 244 3.80 20.84 68.22
N LEU A 245 3.33 19.90 69.05
CA LEU A 245 3.30 20.04 70.51
C LEU A 245 4.70 20.18 71.15
N GLN A 246 5.78 19.99 70.39
CA GLN A 246 7.16 20.15 70.86
C GLN A 246 8.05 20.85 69.81
N GLN A 247 8.58 22.01 70.24
CA GLN A 247 9.74 22.77 69.71
C GLN A 247 9.63 23.43 68.32
N HIS A 248 10.10 24.69 68.26
CA HIS A 248 10.52 25.36 67.02
C HIS A 248 11.76 24.65 66.45
N ASN A 249 11.57 23.67 65.56
CA ASN A 249 12.68 23.03 64.85
C ASN A 249 12.87 23.66 63.46
N SER A 250 14.06 24.20 63.18
CA SER A 250 14.39 24.94 61.96
C SER A 250 14.57 24.07 60.71
N GLU A 251 14.52 22.74 60.84
CA GLU A 251 14.61 21.79 59.71
C GLU A 251 13.26 21.44 59.07
N LEU A 252 12.13 21.81 59.67
CA LEU A 252 10.80 21.51 59.14
C LEU A 252 10.53 22.33 57.87
N ARG A 253 10.34 21.65 56.74
CA ARG A 253 9.95 22.26 55.45
C ARG A 253 8.50 21.92 55.12
N ILE A 254 7.80 22.88 54.53
CA ILE A 254 6.39 22.76 54.17
C ILE A 254 6.25 23.10 52.69
N PHE A 255 5.51 22.27 51.96
CA PHE A 255 5.25 22.41 50.53
C PHE A 255 3.76 22.24 50.25
N LEU A 256 3.23 23.06 49.34
CA LEU A 256 1.92 22.85 48.74
C LEU A 256 2.14 22.26 47.34
N VAL A 257 1.48 21.14 47.04
CA VAL A 257 1.59 20.47 45.74
C VAL A 257 0.21 20.25 45.11
N ARG A 258 0.18 20.18 43.79
CA ARG A 258 -1.00 19.85 42.99
C ARG A 258 -0.59 18.83 41.92
N GLY A 259 -0.99 17.58 42.10
CA GLY A 259 -0.48 16.46 41.29
C GLY A 259 1.05 16.37 41.40
N PRO A 260 1.80 16.31 40.28
CA PRO A 260 3.28 16.26 40.32
C PRO A 260 3.94 17.61 40.58
N THR A 261 3.20 18.72 40.62
CA THR A 261 3.74 20.08 40.60
C THR A 261 3.74 20.70 41.99
N THR A 262 4.91 21.13 42.46
CA THR A 262 5.04 22.00 43.65
C THR A 262 4.64 23.42 43.32
N LEU A 263 3.84 24.06 44.18
CA LEU A 263 3.45 25.46 44.06
C LEU A 263 4.47 26.33 44.81
N GLU A 264 5.35 26.95 44.03
CA GLU A 264 6.43 27.81 44.54
C GLU A 264 5.90 29.13 45.13
N ASN A 265 6.77 29.88 45.83
CA ASN A 265 6.45 31.17 46.46
C ASN A 265 5.44 31.14 47.62
N MET A 266 5.44 30.06 48.43
CA MET A 266 4.78 30.09 49.74
C MET A 266 5.46 31.11 50.65
N THR A 267 4.73 32.12 51.12
CA THR A 267 5.21 33.12 52.09
C THR A 267 4.52 32.89 53.44
N ASN A 268 5.31 32.74 54.51
CA ASN A 268 4.79 32.46 55.86
C ASN A 268 3.79 31.26 55.91
N ASN A 269 4.12 30.19 55.17
CA ASN A 269 3.29 28.99 54.96
C ASN A 269 1.94 29.22 54.23
N GLU A 270 1.77 30.37 53.60
CA GLU A 270 0.57 30.76 52.85
C GLU A 270 0.86 30.87 51.35
N TYR A 271 -0.11 30.52 50.51
CA TYR A 271 -0.05 30.66 49.05
C TYR A 271 -1.41 31.13 48.53
N SER A 272 -1.41 32.12 47.63
CA SER A 272 -2.63 32.68 47.03
C SER A 272 -2.57 32.63 45.51
N MET A 273 -3.67 32.23 44.86
CA MET A 273 -3.83 32.22 43.40
C MET A 273 -5.22 32.70 42.98
N GLN A 274 -5.33 33.33 41.82
CA GLN A 274 -6.60 33.44 41.08
C GLN A 274 -6.84 32.12 40.35
N VAL A 275 -8.00 31.50 40.56
CA VAL A 275 -8.30 30.18 40.00
C VAL A 275 -8.91 30.24 38.61
N LYS A 276 -8.59 29.26 37.78
CA LYS A 276 -9.26 28.94 36.51
C LYS A 276 -10.17 27.74 36.69
N ALA A 277 -11.12 27.51 35.78
CA ALA A 277 -11.95 26.30 35.83
C ALA A 277 -11.11 25.00 35.88
N ASP A 278 -10.03 24.98 35.08
CA ASP A 278 -9.03 23.90 35.02
C ASP A 278 -8.18 23.77 36.30
N ASP A 279 -8.31 24.66 37.30
CA ASP A 279 -7.58 24.57 38.58
C ASP A 279 -8.27 23.66 39.61
N SER A 280 -9.45 23.14 39.30
CA SER A 280 -10.12 22.09 40.08
C SER A 280 -9.23 20.87 40.36
N GLY A 281 -9.47 20.18 41.48
CA GLY A 281 -8.80 18.91 41.82
C GLY A 281 -8.21 18.85 43.23
N LYS A 282 -7.33 17.86 43.46
CA LYS A 282 -6.71 17.59 44.76
C LYS A 282 -5.44 18.42 44.96
N TYR A 283 -5.36 19.13 46.08
CA TYR A 283 -4.19 19.84 46.56
C TYR A 283 -3.69 19.17 47.85
N GLU A 284 -2.38 19.03 48.00
CA GLU A 284 -1.76 18.35 49.15
C GLU A 284 -0.73 19.23 49.84
N CYS A 285 -0.80 19.32 51.15
CA CYS A 285 0.17 20.00 52.01
C CYS A 285 1.14 18.97 52.58
N ILE A 286 2.40 19.02 52.17
CA ILE A 286 3.44 18.07 52.56
C ILE A 286 4.38 18.75 53.56
N SER A 287 4.46 18.19 54.77
CA SER A 287 5.49 18.51 55.77
C SER A 287 6.64 17.51 55.66
N GLN A 288 7.86 18.02 55.46
CA GLN A 288 9.11 17.25 55.43
C GLN A 288 9.99 17.60 56.64
N MET A 289 10.50 16.58 57.33
CA MET A 289 11.55 16.73 58.34
C MET A 289 12.63 15.66 58.10
N GLY A 290 13.77 16.09 57.56
CA GLY A 290 14.80 15.16 57.07
C GLY A 290 14.26 14.23 55.97
N ALA A 291 14.28 12.92 56.23
CA ALA A 291 13.73 11.88 55.36
C ALA A 291 12.25 11.52 55.65
N ILE A 292 11.62 12.17 56.63
CA ILE A 292 10.22 11.93 56.99
C ILE A 292 9.34 12.86 56.16
N HIS A 293 8.32 12.31 55.52
CA HIS A 293 7.29 13.06 54.82
C HIS A 293 5.92 12.66 55.36
N LYS A 294 5.12 13.64 55.80
CA LYS A 294 3.70 13.46 56.15
C LYS A 294 2.88 14.51 55.41
N PHE A 295 1.62 14.21 55.10
CA PHE A 295 0.78 15.07 54.26
C PHE A 295 -0.67 15.07 54.69
N SER A 296 -1.39 16.13 54.32
CA SER A 296 -2.85 16.20 54.32
C SER A 296 -3.34 16.84 53.02
N SER A 297 -4.61 16.66 52.68
CA SER A 297 -5.12 17.05 51.36
C SER A 297 -6.54 17.59 51.39
N VAL A 298 -6.83 18.48 50.45
CA VAL A 298 -8.15 19.07 50.22
C VAL A 298 -8.48 18.99 48.72
N ASN A 299 -9.76 18.85 48.38
CA ASN A 299 -10.23 18.99 47.01
C ASN A 299 -10.78 20.41 46.81
N ILE A 300 -10.49 21.01 45.66
CA ILE A 300 -11.00 22.32 45.24
C ILE A 300 -11.94 22.11 44.04
N THR A 301 -13.09 22.76 44.07
CA THR A 301 -14.04 22.82 42.97
C THR A 301 -14.05 24.23 42.40
N VAL A 302 -13.68 24.40 41.13
CA VAL A 302 -13.76 25.70 40.45
C VAL A 302 -14.82 25.64 39.36
N LYS A 303 -15.94 26.34 39.58
CA LYS A 303 -16.94 26.58 38.53
C LYS A 303 -16.40 27.60 37.53
N GLU A 304 -16.66 27.43 36.25
CA GLU A 304 -16.37 28.49 35.28
C GLU A 304 -17.30 29.71 35.45
N LEU A 305 -16.77 30.91 35.17
CA LEU A 305 -17.55 32.15 35.25
C LEU A 305 -18.53 32.25 34.07
N PHE A 306 -18.06 31.85 32.89
CA PHE A 306 -18.87 31.68 31.68
C PHE A 306 -18.25 30.61 30.78
N SER A 307 -19.12 29.87 30.08
CA SER A 307 -18.73 28.84 29.12
C SER A 307 -17.86 29.37 27.97
N VAL A 308 -17.02 28.50 27.40
CA VAL A 308 -16.29 28.79 26.16
C VAL A 308 -17.30 29.21 25.08
N PRO A 309 -17.14 30.39 24.44
CA PRO A 309 -18.16 30.90 23.54
C PRO A 309 -18.29 30.02 22.29
N VAL A 310 -19.54 29.73 21.94
CA VAL A 310 -19.91 29.00 20.72
C VAL A 310 -20.03 30.01 19.58
N LEU A 311 -19.37 29.69 18.48
CA LEU A 311 -19.44 30.41 17.22
C LEU A 311 -20.29 29.61 16.22
N SER A 312 -21.28 30.26 15.63
CA SER A 312 -22.20 29.67 14.64
C SER A 312 -22.39 30.59 13.43
N ILE A 313 -22.89 30.02 12.34
CA ILE A 313 -23.28 30.74 11.12
C ILE A 313 -24.71 30.32 10.77
N SER A 314 -25.52 31.27 10.27
CA SER A 314 -26.96 31.12 10.02
C SER A 314 -27.37 29.96 9.11
N ALA A 315 -26.49 29.43 8.26
CA ALA A 315 -26.74 28.25 7.45
C ALA A 315 -25.46 27.41 7.21
N ALA A 316 -25.64 26.09 7.06
CA ALA A 316 -24.54 25.14 6.80
C ALA A 316 -24.10 25.09 5.31
N GLN A 317 -24.89 25.66 4.40
CA GLN A 317 -24.50 25.96 3.02
C GLN A 317 -25.01 27.36 2.69
N VAL A 318 -24.16 28.14 2.03
CA VAL A 318 -24.38 29.55 1.70
C VAL A 318 -23.77 29.81 0.33
N PHE A 319 -24.45 30.54 -0.53
CA PHE A 319 -23.93 30.99 -1.82
C PHE A 319 -23.50 32.46 -1.82
N GLU A 320 -22.60 32.83 -2.75
CA GLU A 320 -22.26 34.23 -2.98
C GLU A 320 -23.52 35.05 -3.33
N GLY A 321 -23.69 36.19 -2.65
CA GLY A 321 -24.88 37.04 -2.71
C GLY A 321 -25.95 36.75 -1.63
N GLU A 322 -25.86 35.65 -0.89
CA GLU A 322 -26.76 35.36 0.25
C GLU A 322 -26.25 36.05 1.53
N ASN A 323 -27.16 36.47 2.42
CA ASN A 323 -26.76 37.06 3.70
C ASN A 323 -26.44 35.98 4.73
N ILE A 324 -25.23 36.05 5.31
CA ILE A 324 -24.85 35.30 6.52
C ILE A 324 -24.98 36.16 7.75
N THR A 325 -25.33 35.52 8.86
CA THR A 325 -25.07 36.05 10.21
C THR A 325 -24.13 35.10 10.91
N VAL A 326 -22.98 35.62 11.34
CA VAL A 326 -22.04 34.95 12.24
C VAL A 326 -22.41 35.34 13.67
N THR A 327 -22.76 34.38 14.51
CA THR A 327 -23.21 34.61 15.90
C THR A 327 -22.21 34.01 16.88
N CYS A 328 -21.87 34.77 17.91
CA CYS A 328 -21.02 34.38 19.03
C CYS A 328 -21.79 34.55 20.35
N GLN A 329 -21.91 33.49 21.13
CA GLN A 329 -22.64 33.49 22.40
C GLN A 329 -22.01 32.51 23.40
N VAL A 330 -22.14 32.77 24.71
CA VAL A 330 -21.92 31.74 25.73
C VAL A 330 -23.23 30.99 25.97
N ASN A 331 -23.16 29.68 26.23
CA ASN A 331 -24.36 28.87 26.50
C ASN A 331 -24.79 28.89 27.98
N SER A 332 -23.84 29.17 28.88
CA SER A 332 -24.01 29.28 30.32
C SER A 332 -23.02 30.28 30.93
N PHE A 333 -23.42 30.90 32.03
CA PHE A 333 -22.62 31.77 32.89
C PHE A 333 -23.11 31.71 34.34
N ALA A 334 -22.25 32.06 35.29
CA ALA A 334 -22.58 32.15 36.71
C ALA A 334 -23.39 33.44 36.95
N SER A 335 -24.72 33.34 36.88
CA SER A 335 -25.66 34.44 37.08
C SER A 335 -25.61 35.05 38.49
N GLU A 336 -25.02 34.32 39.44
CA GLU A 336 -24.67 34.78 40.79
C GLU A 336 -23.41 35.67 40.85
N ARG A 337 -22.70 35.86 39.71
CA ARG A 337 -21.43 36.60 39.62
C ARG A 337 -21.43 37.70 38.54
N ILE A 338 -22.10 37.48 37.40
CA ILE A 338 -22.19 38.41 36.27
C ILE A 338 -23.56 38.34 35.58
N GLN A 339 -24.00 39.45 34.97
CA GLN A 339 -25.14 39.49 34.06
C GLN A 339 -24.71 39.28 32.60
N SER A 340 -25.67 38.95 31.72
CA SER A 340 -25.37 38.56 30.34
C SER A 340 -24.90 39.71 29.45
N ASP A 341 -25.17 40.95 29.81
CA ASP A 341 -24.76 42.18 29.12
C ASP A 341 -23.35 42.66 29.51
N GLU A 342 -22.83 42.18 30.65
CA GLU A 342 -21.43 42.38 31.05
C GLU A 342 -20.45 41.60 30.15
N ILE A 343 -20.94 40.53 29.48
CA ILE A 343 -20.15 39.66 28.61
C ILE A 343 -19.94 40.32 27.24
N LYS A 344 -18.74 40.83 27.00
CA LYS A 344 -18.38 41.55 25.78
C LYS A 344 -17.84 40.58 24.73
N TYR A 345 -18.54 40.53 23.60
CA TYR A 345 -18.18 39.69 22.47
C TYR A 345 -17.31 40.43 21.45
N SER A 346 -16.50 39.68 20.72
CA SER A 346 -15.75 40.17 19.57
C SER A 346 -15.50 39.06 18.57
N ILE A 347 -15.73 39.33 17.28
CA ILE A 347 -15.61 38.37 16.17
C ILE A 347 -14.40 38.75 15.33
N PHE A 348 -13.63 37.73 14.94
CA PHE A 348 -12.37 37.84 14.19
C PHE A 348 -12.44 36.94 12.96
N ARG A 349 -11.82 37.35 11.85
CA ARG A 349 -11.62 36.56 10.63
C ARG A 349 -10.14 36.58 10.27
N ASN A 350 -9.56 35.40 10.05
CA ASN A 350 -8.12 35.21 9.81
C ASN A 350 -7.28 35.91 10.91
N ASP A 351 -7.72 35.74 12.17
CA ASP A 351 -7.18 36.31 13.40
C ASP A 351 -7.18 37.86 13.49
N ALA A 352 -7.66 38.59 12.47
CA ALA A 352 -7.94 40.02 12.50
C ALA A 352 -9.36 40.33 13.05
N LEU A 353 -9.50 41.40 13.84
CA LEU A 353 -10.78 41.84 14.41
C LEU A 353 -11.73 42.36 13.33
N LEU A 354 -12.97 41.84 13.28
CA LEU A 354 -14.04 42.37 12.44
C LEU A 354 -14.96 43.32 13.20
N ILE A 355 -15.50 42.88 14.35
CA ILE A 355 -16.48 43.64 15.13
C ILE A 355 -16.38 43.33 16.62
N ARG A 356 -16.84 44.26 17.46
CA ARG A 356 -16.89 44.15 18.94
C ARG A 356 -18.33 43.87 19.43
N GLU A 357 -19.03 42.99 18.71
CA GLU A 357 -20.42 42.62 18.97
C GLU A 357 -20.57 41.09 18.86
N GLY A 358 -21.68 40.56 19.39
CA GLY A 358 -22.01 39.14 19.35
C GLY A 358 -22.55 38.64 18.00
N ASN A 359 -22.97 39.55 17.11
CA ASN A 359 -23.48 39.22 15.78
C ASN A 359 -22.73 40.00 14.71
N TYR A 360 -22.46 39.36 13.58
CA TYR A 360 -21.90 39.99 12.38
C TYR A 360 -22.67 39.50 11.15
N SER A 361 -23.50 40.37 10.58
CA SER A 361 -24.26 40.08 9.37
C SER A 361 -23.59 40.72 8.15
N VAL A 362 -23.39 39.94 7.08
CA VAL A 362 -22.77 40.39 5.83
C VAL A 362 -23.27 39.56 4.65
N MET A 363 -23.24 40.14 3.45
CA MET A 363 -23.47 39.39 2.21
C MET A 363 -22.25 38.51 1.89
N ALA A 364 -22.47 37.23 1.68
CA ALA A 364 -21.42 36.25 1.40
C ALA A 364 -20.76 36.52 0.05
N SER A 365 -19.43 36.47 0.05
CA SER A 365 -18.56 36.64 -1.12
C SER A 365 -17.17 36.05 -0.83
N LYS A 366 -16.34 35.92 -1.87
CA LYS A 366 -14.92 35.59 -1.75
C LYS A 366 -14.14 36.41 -0.70
N GLU A 367 -14.53 37.67 -0.43
CA GLU A 367 -13.90 38.51 0.61
C GLU A 367 -14.35 38.15 2.04
N THR A 368 -15.50 37.49 2.18
CA THR A 368 -15.98 36.95 3.46
C THR A 368 -15.36 35.61 3.82
N ASN A 369 -14.78 34.89 2.85
CA ASN A 369 -14.20 33.56 3.08
C ASN A 369 -13.01 33.62 4.05
N GLY A 370 -12.89 32.60 4.91
CA GLY A 370 -11.78 32.48 5.85
C GLY A 370 -12.12 31.79 7.17
N LYS A 371 -11.15 31.83 8.08
CA LYS A 371 -11.22 31.24 9.42
C LYS A 371 -11.81 32.25 10.40
N TYR A 372 -13.08 32.07 10.77
CA TYR A 372 -13.72 32.85 11.82
C TYR A 372 -13.41 32.28 13.22
N THR A 373 -13.25 33.17 14.18
CA THR A 373 -13.21 32.88 15.63
C THR A 373 -13.95 33.99 16.37
N CYS A 374 -14.37 33.76 17.60
CA CYS A 374 -14.80 34.84 18.48
C CYS A 374 -14.21 34.72 19.88
N LYS A 375 -14.32 35.80 20.64
CA LYS A 375 -13.88 35.93 22.02
C LYS A 375 -15.00 36.54 22.86
N ALA A 376 -15.25 35.97 24.02
CA ALA A 376 -16.07 36.55 25.08
C ALA A 376 -15.16 37.01 26.23
N GLU A 377 -15.44 38.20 26.78
CA GLU A 377 -14.67 38.81 27.86
C GLU A 377 -15.59 39.42 28.93
N ALA A 378 -15.38 39.02 30.20
CA ALA A 378 -16.04 39.60 31.38
C ALA A 378 -15.09 39.45 32.58
N ASN A 379 -15.08 40.43 33.50
CA ASN A 379 -14.24 40.45 34.71
C ASN A 379 -12.77 40.03 34.47
N ALA A 380 -12.16 40.58 33.42
CA ALA A 380 -10.79 40.30 32.93
C ALA A 380 -10.52 38.84 32.46
N ILE A 381 -11.49 37.92 32.58
CA ILE A 381 -11.45 36.59 31.97
C ILE A 381 -11.82 36.70 30.50
N SER A 382 -11.09 35.99 29.63
CA SER A 382 -11.19 36.09 28.18
C SER A 382 -11.10 34.70 27.53
N LYS A 383 -12.23 34.12 27.15
CA LYS A 383 -12.29 32.81 26.47
C LYS A 383 -12.49 32.98 24.95
N LYS A 384 -11.82 32.16 24.15
CA LYS A 384 -11.93 32.11 22.68
C LYS A 384 -12.71 30.88 22.23
N SER A 385 -13.49 31.02 21.16
CA SER A 385 -14.20 29.92 20.51
C SER A 385 -13.24 28.98 19.77
N TRP A 386 -13.75 27.80 19.39
CA TRP A 386 -13.18 27.03 18.29
C TRP A 386 -13.19 27.82 16.97
N SER A 387 -12.31 27.45 16.05
CA SER A 387 -12.21 28.08 14.73
C SER A 387 -13.19 27.45 13.73
N LEU A 388 -13.99 28.28 13.06
CA LEU A 388 -14.93 27.87 12.03
C LEU A 388 -14.46 28.40 10.68
N VAL A 389 -14.14 27.50 9.74
CA VAL A 389 -13.80 27.91 8.37
C VAL A 389 -15.09 28.10 7.57
N PHE A 390 -15.27 29.30 7.02
CA PHE A 390 -16.37 29.63 6.13
C PHE A 390 -15.86 29.85 4.71
N GLU A 391 -16.57 29.27 3.74
CA GLU A 391 -16.34 29.47 2.32
C GLU A 391 -17.70 29.57 1.60
N ALA A 392 -17.98 30.72 1.00
CA ALA A 392 -19.17 30.96 0.21
C ALA A 392 -19.14 30.11 -1.06
N LYS A 393 -20.24 29.40 -1.35
CA LYS A 393 -20.38 28.58 -2.55
C LYS A 393 -20.69 29.43 -3.78
N VAL A 394 -20.22 28.99 -4.93
CA VAL A 394 -20.50 29.61 -6.23
C VAL A 394 -21.58 28.79 -6.94
N PHE A 395 -22.59 29.46 -7.51
CA PHE A 395 -23.57 28.80 -8.36
C PHE A 395 -22.93 28.31 -9.66
N VAL A 396 -23.45 27.23 -10.23
CA VAL A 396 -22.99 26.73 -11.53
C VAL A 396 -23.18 27.77 -12.64
N SER A 397 -22.22 27.79 -13.57
CA SER A 397 -22.27 28.51 -14.84
C SER A 397 -23.04 27.71 -15.92
N LYS A 398 -23.23 28.26 -17.13
CA LYS A 398 -23.67 27.44 -18.27
C LYS A 398 -22.62 26.35 -18.52
N PRO A 399 -22.98 25.06 -18.60
CA PRO A 399 -22.00 24.04 -18.96
C PRO A 399 -21.63 24.12 -20.45
N GLU A 400 -20.34 24.06 -20.73
CA GLU A 400 -19.79 23.69 -22.04
C GLU A 400 -20.08 22.20 -22.31
N ILE A 401 -20.30 21.88 -23.59
CA ILE A 401 -20.49 20.51 -24.09
C ILE A 401 -19.50 20.24 -25.22
N ARG A 402 -18.67 19.21 -25.06
CA ARG A 402 -17.55 18.91 -25.97
C ARG A 402 -17.43 17.41 -26.28
N VAL A 403 -16.74 17.08 -27.37
CA VAL A 403 -16.36 15.71 -27.76
C VAL A 403 -14.90 15.68 -28.22
N ASP A 404 -14.22 14.56 -28.04
CA ASP A 404 -12.84 14.40 -28.49
C ASP A 404 -12.80 13.92 -29.96
N GLY A 405 -12.50 14.83 -30.88
CA GLY A 405 -12.37 14.53 -32.31
C GLY A 405 -13.72 14.42 -33.06
N PRO A 406 -13.70 13.93 -34.32
CA PRO A 406 -14.90 13.80 -35.14
C PRO A 406 -15.70 12.55 -34.77
N VAL A 407 -17.02 12.68 -34.71
CA VAL A 407 -17.93 11.57 -34.36
C VAL A 407 -18.12 10.65 -35.57
N ILE A 408 -17.96 9.34 -35.40
CA ILE A 408 -18.22 8.35 -36.46
C ILE A 408 -19.61 7.74 -36.24
N VAL A 409 -20.48 7.81 -37.24
CA VAL A 409 -21.84 7.24 -37.18
C VAL A 409 -21.78 5.73 -36.88
N GLY A 410 -22.59 5.29 -35.92
CA GLY A 410 -22.65 3.89 -35.47
C GLY A 410 -21.56 3.48 -34.46
N LYS A 411 -20.56 4.32 -34.18
CA LYS A 411 -19.52 4.03 -33.16
C LYS A 411 -19.81 4.76 -31.84
N PRO A 412 -19.42 4.16 -30.69
CA PRO A 412 -19.55 4.83 -29.40
C PRO A 412 -18.48 5.91 -29.22
N PHE A 413 -18.87 7.06 -28.70
CA PHE A 413 -18.00 8.19 -28.37
C PHE A 413 -18.39 8.80 -27.02
N ARG A 414 -17.51 9.64 -26.45
CA ARG A 414 -17.78 10.36 -25.20
C ARG A 414 -18.18 11.81 -25.47
N ILE A 415 -19.31 12.21 -24.91
CA ILE A 415 -19.65 13.62 -24.68
C ILE A 415 -19.16 13.98 -23.28
N TYR A 416 -18.52 15.14 -23.13
CA TYR A 416 -18.11 15.70 -21.86
C TYR A 416 -18.88 16.99 -21.57
N CYS A 417 -19.26 17.18 -20.31
CA CYS A 417 -19.88 18.40 -19.80
C CYS A 417 -18.95 19.05 -18.76
N HIS A 418 -18.72 20.36 -18.86
CA HIS A 418 -17.91 21.11 -17.90
C HIS A 418 -18.55 22.46 -17.57
N SER A 419 -18.57 22.85 -16.30
CA SER A 419 -19.04 24.16 -15.82
C SER A 419 -17.85 24.89 -15.20
N GLU A 420 -17.43 26.00 -15.83
CA GLU A 420 -16.24 26.79 -15.46
C GLU A 420 -16.33 27.29 -14.01
N ASN A 421 -17.47 27.91 -13.66
CA ASN A 421 -17.80 28.28 -12.28
C ASN A 421 -18.79 27.29 -11.68
N GLY A 422 -18.60 26.98 -10.39
CA GLY A 422 -19.55 26.26 -9.54
C GLY A 422 -18.85 25.53 -8.39
N SER A 423 -19.36 25.65 -7.16
CA SER A 423 -18.85 24.84 -6.04
C SER A 423 -19.37 23.41 -6.11
N LEU A 424 -18.48 22.46 -5.83
CA LEU A 424 -18.74 21.02 -5.79
C LEU A 424 -19.65 20.62 -4.61
N PRO A 425 -20.38 19.48 -4.71
CA PRO A 425 -20.52 18.66 -5.91
C PRO A 425 -21.43 19.30 -6.97
N ILE A 426 -21.18 18.98 -8.24
CA ILE A 426 -22.00 19.40 -9.39
C ILE A 426 -22.57 18.16 -10.08
N SER A 427 -23.89 18.09 -10.15
CA SER A 427 -24.62 17.13 -10.99
C SER A 427 -24.69 17.66 -12.42
N TYR A 428 -24.29 16.81 -13.37
CA TYR A 428 -24.43 17.05 -14.80
C TYR A 428 -25.39 16.02 -15.38
N THR A 429 -26.38 16.47 -16.16
CA THR A 429 -27.32 15.63 -16.88
C THR A 429 -27.13 15.82 -18.38
N LEU A 430 -26.84 14.73 -19.11
CA LEU A 430 -26.88 14.75 -20.57
C LEU A 430 -28.32 14.58 -21.03
N LYS A 431 -28.76 15.49 -21.90
CA LYS A 431 -30.10 15.52 -22.46
C LYS A 431 -30.05 15.47 -23.97
N ARG A 432 -31.12 14.94 -24.57
CA ARG A 432 -31.34 14.92 -26.01
C ARG A 432 -32.75 15.41 -26.30
N ASP A 433 -32.85 16.53 -27.01
CA ASP A 433 -34.08 17.31 -27.18
C ASP A 433 -34.73 17.68 -25.82
N HIS A 434 -35.76 16.95 -25.41
CA HIS A 434 -36.46 17.11 -24.13
C HIS A 434 -36.27 15.92 -23.17
N LEU A 435 -35.55 14.87 -23.59
CA LEU A 435 -35.35 13.65 -22.83
C LEU A 435 -34.05 13.70 -22.01
N ASN A 436 -34.12 13.37 -20.73
CA ASN A 436 -32.94 13.09 -19.90
C ASN A 436 -32.40 11.70 -20.28
N LEU A 437 -31.14 11.60 -20.73
CA LEU A 437 -30.54 10.32 -21.11
C LEU A 437 -29.80 9.66 -19.94
N ASN A 438 -28.91 10.42 -19.30
CA ASN A 438 -28.10 9.95 -18.17
C ASN A 438 -27.60 11.15 -17.36
N TRP A 439 -27.16 10.93 -16.13
CA TRP A 439 -26.56 11.96 -15.27
C TRP A 439 -25.34 11.40 -14.52
N THR A 440 -24.49 12.29 -14.04
CA THR A 440 -23.35 11.95 -13.17
C THR A 440 -23.08 13.11 -12.22
N GLU A 441 -22.50 12.83 -11.05
CA GLU A 441 -22.08 13.85 -10.10
C GLU A 441 -20.56 13.93 -10.04
N VAL A 442 -20.04 15.15 -10.21
CA VAL A 442 -18.63 15.48 -10.04
C VAL A 442 -18.44 16.07 -8.65
N SER A 443 -17.70 15.36 -7.81
CA SER A 443 -17.35 15.75 -6.43
C SER A 443 -15.87 16.07 -6.23
N SER A 444 -15.05 15.95 -7.29
CA SER A 444 -13.60 16.22 -7.29
C SER A 444 -13.18 16.84 -8.63
N LEU A 445 -12.28 17.82 -8.58
CA LEU A 445 -11.72 18.50 -9.76
C LEU A 445 -10.96 17.59 -10.73
N HIS A 446 -10.63 16.36 -10.31
CA HIS A 446 -9.93 15.37 -11.15
C HIS A 446 -10.89 14.54 -12.04
N ASN A 447 -12.21 14.63 -11.80
CA ASN A 447 -13.22 13.86 -12.53
C ASN A 447 -14.00 14.79 -13.47
N GLU A 448 -14.07 14.46 -14.76
CA GLU A 448 -14.90 15.16 -15.73
C GLU A 448 -16.23 14.40 -15.96
N ALA A 449 -17.34 15.13 -16.09
CA ALA A 449 -18.63 14.52 -16.38
C ALA A 449 -18.68 14.01 -17.82
N SER A 450 -18.47 12.71 -18.02
CA SER A 450 -18.41 12.09 -19.35
C SER A 450 -19.45 11.00 -19.55
N PHE A 451 -20.04 10.99 -20.75
CA PHE A 451 -21.19 10.18 -21.12
C PHE A 451 -20.89 9.42 -22.40
N LEU A 452 -20.98 8.08 -22.35
CA LEU A 452 -20.80 7.22 -23.53
C LEU A 452 -22.11 7.15 -24.32
N VAL A 453 -22.08 7.50 -25.60
CA VAL A 453 -23.25 7.56 -26.49
C VAL A 453 -22.91 7.07 -27.91
N THR A 454 -23.94 6.72 -28.67
CA THR A 454 -23.88 6.39 -30.10
C THR A 454 -24.90 7.24 -30.86
N VAL A 455 -24.60 7.58 -32.12
CA VAL A 455 -25.55 8.25 -33.03
C VAL A 455 -25.75 7.46 -34.33
N SER A 456 -26.98 7.44 -34.84
CA SER A 456 -27.35 6.70 -36.06
C SER A 456 -27.36 7.57 -37.32
N THR A 457 -27.50 8.88 -37.16
CA THR A 457 -27.54 9.90 -38.22
C THR A 457 -26.74 11.15 -37.81
N PRO A 458 -26.19 11.92 -38.77
CA PRO A 458 -25.50 13.17 -38.45
C PRO A 458 -26.37 14.24 -37.77
N ALA A 459 -27.69 14.21 -38.01
CA ALA A 459 -28.63 15.18 -37.43
C ALA A 459 -28.82 15.01 -35.92
N GLU A 460 -28.55 13.83 -35.35
CA GLU A 460 -28.67 13.60 -33.91
C GLU A 460 -27.70 14.45 -33.09
N ILE A 461 -26.53 14.85 -33.61
CA ILE A 461 -25.50 15.53 -32.82
C ILE A 461 -25.98 16.86 -32.24
N SER A 462 -26.70 17.68 -33.01
CA SER A 462 -27.23 18.97 -32.54
C SER A 462 -28.43 18.85 -31.59
N SER A 463 -28.95 17.64 -31.35
CA SER A 463 -30.00 17.41 -30.34
C SER A 463 -29.46 17.26 -28.91
N TYR A 464 -28.16 16.99 -28.74
CA TYR A 464 -27.54 16.82 -27.41
C TYR A 464 -27.19 18.15 -26.73
N TRP A 465 -27.44 18.25 -25.43
CA TRP A 465 -27.04 19.38 -24.59
C TRP A 465 -26.85 18.95 -23.12
N CYS A 466 -26.02 19.69 -22.38
CA CYS A 466 -25.76 19.45 -20.95
C CYS A 466 -26.64 20.35 -20.07
N GLU A 467 -27.15 19.82 -18.95
CA GLU A 467 -27.69 20.62 -17.84
C GLU A 467 -26.81 20.42 -16.60
N ALA A 468 -26.29 21.51 -16.02
CA ALA A 468 -25.48 21.47 -14.81
C ALA A 468 -26.26 22.05 -13.63
N LYS A 469 -26.09 21.44 -12.44
CA LYS A 469 -26.79 21.83 -11.22
C LYS A 469 -25.96 21.45 -9.97
N ASN A 470 -25.82 22.37 -9.03
CA ASN A 470 -25.46 22.04 -7.64
C ASN A 470 -26.69 22.25 -6.72
N THR A 471 -26.55 22.72 -5.48
CA THR A 471 -27.72 23.01 -4.63
C THR A 471 -28.57 24.20 -5.12
N GLY A 472 -28.10 24.99 -6.10
CA GLY A 472 -28.85 26.06 -6.74
C GLY A 472 -29.73 25.66 -7.95
N PRO A 473 -30.24 26.65 -8.71
CA PRO A 473 -31.05 26.41 -9.90
C PRO A 473 -30.20 25.84 -11.07
N PRO A 474 -30.76 24.93 -11.89
CA PRO A 474 -30.04 24.33 -13.01
C PRO A 474 -29.71 25.35 -14.11
N LYS A 475 -28.54 25.20 -14.73
CA LYS A 475 -28.12 25.94 -15.93
C LYS A 475 -28.07 25.01 -17.12
N LYS A 476 -28.58 25.51 -18.25
CA LYS A 476 -28.58 24.80 -19.53
C LYS A 476 -27.37 25.26 -20.35
N GLY A 477 -26.62 24.29 -20.87
CA GLY A 477 -25.57 24.53 -21.86
C GLY A 477 -26.17 24.76 -23.24
N GLU A 478 -25.29 25.07 -24.19
CA GLU A 478 -25.66 25.12 -25.60
C GLU A 478 -25.80 23.70 -26.19
N ARG A 479 -26.20 23.61 -27.47
CA ARG A 479 -26.25 22.34 -28.21
C ARG A 479 -24.86 21.91 -28.66
N LEU A 480 -24.59 20.60 -28.65
CA LEU A 480 -23.35 20.05 -29.18
C LEU A 480 -23.22 20.34 -30.68
N ASN A 481 -22.08 20.93 -31.05
CA ASN A 481 -21.67 21.12 -32.44
C ASN A 481 -20.37 20.35 -32.67
N ALA A 482 -20.42 19.30 -33.48
CA ALA A 482 -19.27 18.44 -33.79
C ALA A 482 -19.33 17.94 -35.23
N SER A 483 -18.14 17.73 -35.83
CA SER A 483 -18.03 17.14 -37.16
C SER A 483 -18.42 15.66 -37.13
N VAL A 484 -19.18 15.21 -38.13
CA VAL A 484 -19.68 13.83 -38.22
C VAL A 484 -19.20 13.14 -39.49
N ILE A 485 -18.54 11.99 -39.30
CA ILE A 485 -18.07 11.10 -40.36
C ILE A 485 -19.09 9.97 -40.55
N VAL A 486 -19.64 9.87 -41.75
CA VAL A 486 -20.41 8.70 -42.21
C VAL A 486 -19.42 7.67 -42.77
N PRO A 487 -19.40 6.42 -42.28
CA PRO A 487 -18.60 5.35 -42.87
C PRO A 487 -18.97 5.07 -44.34
N VAL A 488 -17.99 4.60 -45.12
CA VAL A 488 -18.19 4.26 -46.54
C VAL A 488 -19.15 3.06 -46.71
N GLY A 489 -20.18 3.23 -47.54
CA GLY A 489 -21.06 2.14 -47.96
C GLY A 489 -20.34 1.12 -48.85
N LYS A 490 -20.98 -0.03 -49.12
CA LYS A 490 -20.45 -1.02 -50.07
C LYS A 490 -20.26 -0.37 -51.45
N PRO A 491 -19.04 -0.38 -52.03
CA PRO A 491 -18.83 0.18 -53.35
C PRO A 491 -19.46 -0.67 -54.44
N LEU A 492 -19.97 -0.01 -55.47
CA LEU A 492 -20.33 -0.61 -56.75
C LEU A 492 -19.19 -0.31 -57.73
N LEU A 493 -18.63 -1.38 -58.31
CA LEU A 493 -17.73 -1.29 -59.47
C LEU A 493 -18.57 -1.38 -60.75
N THR A 494 -18.28 -0.56 -61.76
CA THR A 494 -18.78 -0.71 -63.13
C THR A 494 -17.62 -0.61 -64.13
N VAL A 495 -17.83 -1.16 -65.33
CA VAL A 495 -16.80 -1.31 -66.37
C VAL A 495 -17.34 -0.80 -67.70
N LEU A 496 -16.56 0.03 -68.39
CA LEU A 496 -16.88 0.58 -69.70
C LEU A 496 -15.71 0.33 -70.69
N PRO A 497 -15.95 -0.19 -71.91
CA PRO A 497 -17.22 -0.68 -72.43
C PRO A 497 -17.70 -1.97 -71.71
N VAL A 498 -18.92 -2.40 -72.02
CA VAL A 498 -19.60 -3.51 -71.31
C VAL A 498 -18.77 -4.81 -71.41
N PRO A 499 -18.66 -5.62 -70.32
CA PRO A 499 -17.97 -6.90 -70.33
C PRO A 499 -18.49 -7.88 -71.41
N GLY A 500 -17.77 -7.94 -72.52
CA GLY A 500 -18.09 -8.76 -73.69
C GLY A 500 -17.48 -8.20 -74.99
N ASP A 501 -17.54 -6.87 -75.15
CA ASP A 501 -17.14 -6.20 -76.41
C ASP A 501 -15.66 -5.85 -76.52
N ILE A 502 -14.92 -5.98 -75.42
CA ILE A 502 -13.53 -5.52 -75.25
C ILE A 502 -12.57 -6.29 -76.17
N LYS A 503 -11.77 -5.56 -76.93
CA LYS A 503 -10.76 -6.04 -77.88
C LYS A 503 -9.36 -5.56 -77.50
N GLU A 504 -8.34 -6.26 -78.00
CA GLU A 504 -6.94 -5.83 -77.87
C GLU A 504 -6.73 -4.44 -78.48
N GLY A 505 -6.29 -3.48 -77.67
CA GLY A 505 -6.09 -2.08 -78.04
C GLY A 505 -7.17 -1.11 -77.54
N ASP A 506 -8.30 -1.60 -77.02
CA ASP A 506 -9.34 -0.74 -76.43
C ASP A 506 -8.86 -0.09 -75.12
N ASN A 507 -9.51 1.00 -74.72
CA ASN A 507 -9.35 1.58 -73.37
C ASN A 507 -10.53 1.14 -72.50
N VAL A 508 -10.24 0.62 -71.29
CA VAL A 508 -11.26 0.10 -70.35
C VAL A 508 -11.27 0.95 -69.08
N THR A 509 -12.39 1.61 -68.79
CA THR A 509 -12.57 2.43 -67.59
C THR A 509 -13.31 1.66 -66.52
N LEU A 510 -12.66 1.55 -65.36
CA LEU A 510 -13.19 1.01 -64.11
C LEU A 510 -13.72 2.17 -63.26
N ILE A 511 -15.02 2.23 -62.99
CA ILE A 511 -15.62 3.26 -62.14
C ILE A 511 -16.05 2.63 -60.82
N CYS A 512 -15.51 3.13 -59.71
CA CYS A 512 -15.90 2.71 -58.36
C CYS A 512 -16.71 3.84 -57.71
N GLY A 513 -17.92 3.55 -57.24
CA GLY A 513 -18.77 4.52 -56.53
C GLY A 513 -19.38 3.94 -55.26
N ILE A 514 -19.64 4.79 -54.26
CA ILE A 514 -20.30 4.39 -52.99
C ILE A 514 -21.65 5.11 -52.83
N PRO A 515 -22.67 4.45 -52.22
CA PRO A 515 -23.97 5.07 -51.99
C PRO A 515 -23.97 6.09 -50.84
N LYS A 516 -23.00 6.01 -49.91
CA LYS A 516 -22.83 6.94 -48.78
C LYS A 516 -21.38 6.92 -48.27
N GLY A 517 -20.95 8.03 -47.66
CA GLY A 517 -19.68 8.18 -46.95
C GLY A 517 -19.28 9.65 -46.89
N SER A 518 -18.63 10.09 -45.81
CA SER A 518 -18.09 11.47 -45.75
C SER A 518 -16.76 11.56 -46.51
N PRO A 519 -16.53 12.60 -47.34
CA PRO A 519 -15.22 12.85 -47.95
C PRO A 519 -14.19 13.35 -46.90
N PRO A 520 -12.88 13.25 -47.18
CA PRO A 520 -12.27 12.65 -48.38
C PRO A 520 -12.33 11.12 -48.36
N ILE A 521 -12.53 10.52 -49.54
CA ILE A 521 -12.62 9.07 -49.75
C ILE A 521 -11.47 8.60 -50.63
N SER A 522 -10.74 7.58 -50.17
CA SER A 522 -9.69 6.89 -50.93
C SER A 522 -10.29 5.69 -51.68
N PHE A 523 -10.27 5.73 -53.01
CA PHE A 523 -10.64 4.61 -53.87
C PHE A 523 -9.40 3.88 -54.36
N SER A 524 -9.38 2.55 -54.26
CA SER A 524 -8.25 1.69 -54.65
C SER A 524 -8.70 0.52 -55.52
N PHE A 525 -8.00 0.27 -56.63
CA PHE A 525 -8.38 -0.72 -57.66
C PHE A 525 -7.41 -1.90 -57.68
N TYR A 526 -7.95 -3.11 -57.91
CA TYR A 526 -7.21 -4.36 -57.88
C TYR A 526 -7.66 -5.32 -58.99
N ASN A 527 -6.80 -6.28 -59.34
CA ASN A 527 -7.05 -7.33 -60.34
C ASN A 527 -7.07 -8.76 -59.75
N SER A 528 -7.06 -9.77 -60.62
CA SER A 528 -7.24 -11.19 -60.29
C SER A 528 -6.11 -11.82 -59.47
N SER A 529 -4.93 -11.20 -59.41
CA SER A 529 -3.83 -11.62 -58.52
C SER A 529 -3.79 -10.80 -57.22
N SER A 530 -4.85 -10.04 -56.91
CA SER A 530 -4.93 -9.04 -55.84
C SER A 530 -3.86 -7.95 -55.94
N SER A 531 -3.20 -7.79 -57.09
CA SER A 531 -2.21 -6.74 -57.28
C SER A 531 -2.92 -5.38 -57.37
N HIS A 532 -2.33 -4.40 -56.68
CA HIS A 532 -2.78 -3.01 -56.69
C HIS A 532 -2.53 -2.38 -58.05
N LEU A 533 -3.51 -1.63 -58.56
CA LEU A 533 -3.46 -0.95 -59.85
C LEU A 533 -3.31 0.56 -59.69
N HIS A 534 -4.12 1.15 -58.80
CA HIS A 534 -4.20 2.58 -58.59
C HIS A 534 -4.91 2.90 -57.27
N THR A 535 -4.54 4.00 -56.62
CA THR A 535 -5.31 4.64 -55.54
C THR A 535 -5.39 6.14 -55.78
N ALA A 536 -6.58 6.71 -55.60
CA ALA A 536 -6.80 8.15 -55.58
C ALA A 536 -7.70 8.53 -54.39
N THR A 537 -7.44 9.71 -53.82
CA THR A 537 -8.26 10.27 -52.73
C THR A 537 -9.00 11.50 -53.24
N VAL A 538 -10.33 11.52 -53.12
CA VAL A 538 -11.20 12.53 -53.72
C VAL A 538 -12.31 13.01 -52.77
N SER A 539 -12.91 14.14 -53.09
CA SER A 539 -14.09 14.70 -52.42
C SER A 539 -15.43 14.18 -52.96
N SER A 540 -15.41 13.35 -54.01
CA SER A 540 -16.58 12.75 -54.66
C SER A 540 -16.90 11.35 -54.13
N ASN A 541 -18.17 10.94 -54.25
CA ASN A 541 -18.63 9.58 -53.92
C ASN A 541 -18.23 8.53 -54.97
N SER A 542 -17.41 8.88 -55.97
CA SER A 542 -16.89 7.96 -56.97
C SER A 542 -15.55 8.41 -57.55
N PHE A 543 -14.81 7.47 -58.14
CA PHE A 543 -13.60 7.69 -58.92
C PHE A 543 -13.56 6.74 -60.12
N ALA A 544 -12.92 7.18 -61.22
CA ALA A 544 -12.77 6.42 -62.46
C ALA A 544 -11.28 6.23 -62.80
N TYR A 545 -10.87 4.99 -63.06
CA TYR A 545 -9.52 4.61 -63.43
C TYR A 545 -9.54 3.90 -64.80
N THR A 546 -8.75 4.38 -65.76
CA THR A 546 -8.72 3.85 -67.13
C THR A 546 -7.46 3.04 -67.39
N LEU A 547 -7.65 1.78 -67.74
CA LEU A 547 -6.64 0.90 -68.33
C LEU A 547 -6.54 1.22 -69.82
N THR A 548 -5.41 1.76 -70.27
CA THR A 548 -5.16 2.07 -71.69
C THR A 548 -4.61 0.88 -72.46
N GLU A 549 -4.89 0.84 -73.77
CA GLU A 549 -4.38 -0.15 -74.74
C GLU A 549 -4.42 -1.60 -74.23
N VAL A 550 -5.60 -2.09 -73.82
CA VAL A 550 -5.68 -3.37 -73.10
C VAL A 550 -5.18 -4.55 -73.94
N LYS A 551 -4.36 -5.40 -73.31
CA LYS A 551 -3.77 -6.60 -73.91
C LYS A 551 -4.47 -7.84 -73.38
N ARG A 552 -4.30 -8.99 -74.03
CA ARG A 552 -4.96 -10.23 -73.63
C ARG A 552 -4.69 -10.65 -72.18
N GLN A 553 -3.51 -10.30 -71.67
CA GLN A 553 -3.06 -10.50 -70.29
C GLN A 553 -3.86 -9.67 -69.25
N HIS A 554 -4.59 -8.62 -69.67
CA HIS A 554 -5.49 -7.85 -68.81
C HIS A 554 -6.89 -8.48 -68.72
N SER A 555 -7.10 -9.69 -69.27
CA SER A 555 -8.31 -10.46 -69.03
C SER A 555 -8.31 -10.97 -67.59
N GLY A 556 -9.34 -10.66 -66.81
CA GLY A 556 -9.36 -11.04 -65.41
C GLY A 556 -10.54 -10.49 -64.63
N THR A 557 -10.49 -10.76 -63.33
CA THR A 557 -11.44 -10.34 -62.31
C THR A 557 -10.92 -9.10 -61.61
N TYR A 558 -11.74 -8.07 -61.49
CA TYR A 558 -11.38 -6.77 -60.90
C TYR A 558 -12.35 -6.41 -59.78
N TYR A 559 -11.85 -5.75 -58.74
CA TYR A 559 -12.64 -5.20 -57.64
C TYR A 559 -12.04 -3.86 -57.19
N CYS A 560 -12.83 -3.06 -56.48
CA CYS A 560 -12.35 -1.85 -55.83
C CYS A 560 -12.61 -1.86 -54.32
N LYS A 561 -11.81 -1.07 -53.60
CA LYS A 561 -11.97 -0.77 -52.17
C LYS A 561 -12.15 0.72 -51.98
N ALA A 562 -13.08 1.13 -51.13
CA ALA A 562 -13.23 2.50 -50.65
C ALA A 562 -12.87 2.57 -49.16
N PHE A 563 -12.30 3.69 -48.73
CA PHE A 563 -11.90 3.98 -47.35
C PHE A 563 -12.08 5.46 -47.06
N ASN A 564 -12.44 5.83 -45.83
CA ASN A 564 -12.43 7.21 -45.37
C ASN A 564 -12.02 7.32 -43.88
N GLN A 565 -12.15 8.52 -43.32
CA GLN A 565 -11.78 8.83 -41.93
C GLN A 565 -12.50 7.99 -40.85
N ALA A 566 -13.53 7.20 -41.18
CA ALA A 566 -14.15 6.24 -40.26
C ALA A 566 -13.24 5.03 -39.92
N GLN A 567 -12.10 4.92 -40.61
CA GLN A 567 -11.10 3.84 -40.54
C GLN A 567 -11.61 2.46 -40.99
N GLU A 568 -12.73 2.44 -41.71
CA GLU A 568 -13.30 1.23 -42.31
C GLU A 568 -13.02 1.17 -43.81
N THR A 569 -12.59 -0.01 -44.27
CA THR A 569 -12.41 -0.30 -45.70
C THR A 569 -13.55 -1.18 -46.17
N SER A 570 -14.28 -0.74 -47.20
CA SER A 570 -15.38 -1.48 -47.81
C SER A 570 -15.01 -1.91 -49.23
N GLN A 571 -15.39 -3.12 -49.64
CA GLN A 571 -15.00 -3.72 -50.92
C GLN A 571 -16.21 -3.95 -51.84
N SER A 572 -16.04 -3.72 -53.13
CA SER A 572 -17.05 -4.05 -54.13
C SER A 572 -17.20 -5.56 -54.35
N ASP A 573 -18.31 -5.93 -54.97
CA ASP A 573 -18.36 -7.19 -55.73
C ASP A 573 -17.37 -7.14 -56.91
N SER A 574 -16.96 -8.32 -57.38
CA SER A 574 -15.92 -8.44 -58.40
C SER A 574 -16.50 -8.62 -59.80
N ILE A 575 -16.03 -7.85 -60.77
CA ILE A 575 -16.44 -7.96 -62.19
C ILE A 575 -15.32 -8.63 -62.99
N THR A 576 -15.69 -9.58 -63.86
CA THR A 576 -14.73 -10.28 -64.73
C THR A 576 -14.98 -9.92 -66.19
N PHE A 577 -13.93 -9.54 -66.92
CA PHE A 577 -14.00 -9.34 -68.37
C PHE A 577 -12.86 -10.06 -69.10
N LYS A 578 -13.07 -10.35 -70.39
CA LYS A 578 -12.11 -11.04 -71.26
C LYS A 578 -11.78 -10.17 -72.46
N VAL A 579 -10.50 -9.98 -72.74
CA VAL A 579 -10.01 -9.20 -73.89
C VAL A 579 -9.92 -10.12 -75.11
N SER A 580 -10.66 -9.79 -76.17
CA SER A 580 -10.71 -10.56 -77.41
C SER A 580 -9.65 -10.10 -78.43
N LEU A 581 -9.23 -10.99 -79.34
CA LEU A 581 -8.25 -10.61 -80.39
C LEU A 581 -8.79 -9.46 -81.24
N ALA A 582 -7.94 -8.46 -81.48
CA ALA A 582 -8.23 -7.35 -82.38
C ALA A 582 -8.69 -7.87 -83.76
N MET A 583 -9.69 -7.21 -84.34
CA MET A 583 -10.38 -7.74 -85.54
C MET A 583 -9.44 -7.87 -86.76
N TRP A 584 -8.42 -7.02 -86.88
CA TRP A 584 -7.40 -7.12 -87.93
C TRP A 584 -6.56 -8.40 -87.83
N LYS A 585 -6.27 -8.90 -86.61
CA LYS A 585 -5.57 -10.18 -86.41
C LYS A 585 -6.45 -11.37 -86.81
N LYS A 586 -7.76 -11.30 -86.54
CA LYS A 586 -8.74 -12.30 -87.03
C LYS A 586 -8.85 -12.27 -88.55
N ALA A 587 -8.88 -11.09 -89.15
CA ALA A 587 -8.92 -10.91 -90.60
C ALA A 587 -7.68 -11.49 -91.29
N LEU A 588 -6.47 -11.29 -90.74
CA LEU A 588 -5.24 -11.90 -91.26
C LEU A 588 -5.31 -13.43 -91.30
N ILE A 589 -5.84 -14.06 -90.25
CA ILE A 589 -6.02 -15.53 -90.24
C ILE A 589 -6.99 -15.95 -91.36
N ALA A 590 -8.11 -15.24 -91.52
CA ALA A 590 -9.09 -15.53 -92.56
C ALA A 590 -8.56 -15.28 -93.99
N THR A 591 -7.77 -14.24 -94.23
CA THR A 591 -7.19 -13.98 -95.57
C THR A 591 -6.11 -14.99 -95.93
N PHE A 592 -5.24 -15.38 -94.99
CA PHE A 592 -4.31 -16.49 -95.22
C PHE A 592 -5.04 -17.80 -95.52
N SER A 593 -6.14 -18.11 -94.80
CA SER A 593 -6.96 -19.29 -95.09
C SER A 593 -7.61 -19.25 -96.47
N MET A 594 -8.23 -18.14 -96.87
CA MET A 594 -8.83 -18.01 -98.21
C MET A 594 -7.78 -18.02 -99.34
N LEU A 595 -6.60 -17.42 -99.12
CA LEU A 595 -5.53 -17.39 -100.12
C LEU A 595 -4.92 -18.79 -100.33
N LEU A 596 -4.81 -19.60 -99.27
CA LEU A 596 -4.45 -21.02 -99.37
C LEU A 596 -5.45 -21.80 -100.25
N VAL A 597 -6.75 -21.60 -100.02
CA VAL A 597 -7.83 -22.23 -100.82
C VAL A 597 -7.81 -21.76 -102.27
N ALA A 598 -7.59 -20.47 -102.53
CA ALA A 598 -7.50 -19.92 -103.88
C ALA A 598 -6.31 -20.49 -104.68
N LEU A 599 -5.14 -20.67 -104.03
CA LEU A 599 -3.97 -21.32 -104.65
C LEU A 599 -4.23 -22.78 -105.00
N LEU A 600 -4.93 -23.52 -104.13
CA LEU A 600 -5.36 -24.91 -104.42
C LEU A 600 -6.31 -24.96 -105.63
N ILE A 601 -7.30 -24.08 -105.70
CA ILE A 601 -8.23 -23.99 -106.84
C ILE A 601 -7.47 -23.66 -108.14
N LEU A 602 -6.53 -22.70 -108.12
CA LEU A 602 -5.69 -22.37 -109.28
C LEU A 602 -4.83 -23.55 -109.74
N PHE A 603 -4.26 -24.33 -108.82
CA PHE A 603 -3.50 -25.54 -109.14
C PHE A 603 -4.37 -26.58 -109.87
N PHE A 604 -5.60 -26.83 -109.40
CA PHE A 604 -6.55 -27.71 -110.09
C PHE A 604 -6.99 -27.14 -111.46
N MET A 605 -7.25 -25.84 -111.58
CA MET A 605 -7.63 -25.20 -112.85
C MET A 605 -6.54 -25.25 -113.91
N MET A 606 -5.27 -25.07 -113.52
CA MET A 606 -4.11 -25.21 -114.41
C MET A 606 -3.96 -26.67 -114.92
N ARG A 607 -4.18 -27.66 -114.03
CA ARG A 607 -4.23 -29.08 -114.42
C ARG A 607 -5.37 -29.39 -115.40
N TYR A 608 -6.51 -28.70 -115.30
CA TYR A 608 -7.67 -28.91 -116.15
C TYR A 608 -7.49 -28.31 -117.56
N LYS A 609 -7.06 -27.04 -117.67
CA LYS A 609 -6.92 -26.35 -118.97
C LYS A 609 -5.84 -26.96 -119.88
N ALA A 610 -4.85 -27.66 -119.33
CA ALA A 610 -3.83 -28.36 -120.12
C ALA A 610 -4.36 -29.53 -120.99
N LYS A 611 -5.65 -29.92 -120.83
CA LYS A 611 -6.19 -31.17 -121.38
C LYS A 611 -7.18 -31.01 -122.56
N GLN A 612 -7.53 -29.79 -122.97
CA GLN A 612 -8.70 -29.54 -123.83
C GLN A 612 -8.40 -28.64 -125.05
N GLY A 613 -8.03 -29.26 -126.17
CA GLY A 613 -7.82 -28.53 -127.45
C GLY A 613 -7.86 -29.40 -128.71
N LYS A 614 -9.05 -29.57 -129.31
CA LYS A 614 -9.27 -29.96 -130.73
C LYS A 614 -10.77 -29.95 -131.12
N ARG A 615 -11.06 -29.56 -132.39
CA ARG A 615 -12.34 -29.61 -133.15
C ARG A 615 -13.46 -28.59 -132.83
N GLU A 616 -14.34 -28.39 -133.83
CA GLU A 616 -15.19 -27.19 -134.07
C GLU A 616 -16.38 -27.50 -135.05
N MET A 617 -17.29 -26.51 -135.26
CA MET A 617 -18.23 -26.26 -136.39
C MET A 617 -19.65 -26.92 -136.45
N ALA A 618 -20.72 -26.08 -136.42
CA ALA A 618 -21.95 -26.07 -137.27
C ALA A 618 -23.07 -25.12 -136.73
N ALA A 619 -23.95 -24.54 -137.58
CA ALA A 619 -25.03 -23.58 -137.18
C ALA A 619 -26.21 -23.38 -138.19
N LYS A 620 -27.38 -22.84 -137.76
CA LYS A 620 -28.45 -22.18 -138.58
C LYS A 620 -29.51 -21.39 -137.75
N LEU A 621 -30.48 -20.68 -138.39
CA LEU A 621 -31.20 -19.48 -137.85
C LEU A 621 -32.61 -19.18 -138.48
N SER A 622 -33.44 -18.24 -137.91
CA SER A 622 -34.67 -17.51 -138.45
C SER A 622 -36.07 -17.83 -137.80
N VAL A 623 -37.17 -17.01 -137.83
CA VAL A 623 -37.46 -15.66 -137.24
C VAL A 623 -38.99 -15.21 -137.31
N LYS A 624 -39.59 -14.73 -136.18
CA LYS A 624 -40.84 -13.87 -135.97
C LYS A 624 -42.28 -14.34 -136.39
N PRO A 625 -43.45 -13.69 -136.00
CA PRO A 625 -43.80 -12.27 -135.65
C PRO A 625 -44.58 -12.00 -134.30
N ALA A 626 -45.38 -10.91 -134.14
CA ALA A 626 -46.09 -10.45 -132.89
C ALA A 626 -47.20 -9.33 -133.08
N SER A 627 -47.82 -8.82 -131.97
CA SER A 627 -48.78 -7.66 -131.77
C SER A 627 -50.31 -7.91 -131.91
N PRO A 628 -51.29 -7.03 -131.49
CA PRO A 628 -51.30 -5.65 -130.85
C PRO A 628 -52.05 -5.54 -129.46
N LYS A 629 -51.97 -4.51 -128.58
CA LYS A 629 -52.44 -3.06 -128.52
C LYS A 629 -53.99 -2.84 -128.48
N SER A 630 -54.62 -1.77 -127.92
CA SER A 630 -54.27 -0.43 -127.34
C SER A 630 -55.51 0.28 -126.71
N ASP A 631 -55.56 1.42 -125.95
CA ASP A 631 -54.71 2.19 -124.98
C ASP A 631 -55.54 3.41 -124.36
N GLU A 632 -55.47 3.72 -123.03
CA GLU A 632 -55.69 5.07 -122.31
C GLU A 632 -57.06 5.87 -122.38
N ILE A 633 -57.50 6.93 -121.62
CA ILE A 633 -57.18 7.78 -120.39
C ILE A 633 -58.48 8.49 -119.81
N PHE A 634 -58.60 8.89 -118.49
CA PHE A 634 -59.10 10.22 -117.92
C PHE A 634 -59.26 10.29 -116.35
N THR A 635 -59.64 11.46 -115.76
CA THR A 635 -59.59 11.87 -114.30
C THR A 635 -60.93 12.48 -113.76
N LEU A 636 -61.17 13.12 -112.56
CA LEU A 636 -60.38 13.87 -111.52
C LEU A 636 -61.20 14.19 -110.20
N ASN A 637 -60.53 14.52 -109.05
CA ASN A 637 -60.92 15.30 -107.83
C ASN A 637 -62.22 15.03 -106.97
N LEU A 638 -62.10 14.85 -105.62
CA LEU A 638 -62.44 15.82 -104.51
C LEU A 638 -62.56 15.24 -103.05
N ILE A 639 -61.70 15.73 -102.14
CA ILE A 639 -61.90 16.24 -100.73
C ILE A 639 -62.77 15.51 -99.64
N ASN A 640 -62.13 15.32 -98.46
CA ASN A 640 -62.53 15.17 -97.03
C ASN A 640 -63.47 14.07 -96.45
N ASP A 641 -62.91 13.42 -95.42
CA ASP A 641 -63.40 13.11 -94.06
C ASP A 641 -64.76 12.45 -93.78
N THR A 642 -64.70 11.31 -93.08
CA THR A 642 -65.46 11.12 -91.82
C THR A 642 -64.71 10.17 -90.86
N HIS A 643 -65.16 10.07 -89.60
CA HIS A 643 -64.33 9.70 -88.44
C HIS A 643 -64.56 8.27 -87.88
N TYR A 644 -63.54 7.76 -87.17
CA TYR A 644 -63.60 6.81 -86.04
C TYR A 644 -64.33 5.45 -86.21
N SER A 645 -63.59 4.33 -86.18
CA SER A 645 -63.44 3.47 -84.97
C SER A 645 -62.84 2.07 -85.25
N ALA A 646 -62.33 1.44 -84.18
CA ALA A 646 -62.22 -0.01 -83.93
C ALA A 646 -61.34 -0.90 -84.85
N ASP A 647 -60.13 -1.19 -84.34
CA ASP A 647 -59.67 -2.53 -83.87
C ASP A 647 -59.79 -3.81 -84.74
N THR A 648 -58.75 -4.65 -84.58
CA THR A 648 -58.72 -6.13 -84.66
C THR A 648 -59.01 -6.86 -86.01
N ASP A 649 -58.34 -7.97 -86.36
CA ASP A 649 -57.02 -8.53 -85.97
C ASP A 649 -56.62 -9.74 -86.88
N VAL A 650 -55.44 -10.31 -86.63
CA VAL A 650 -55.01 -11.73 -86.84
C VAL A 650 -54.97 -12.32 -88.26
N ALA A 651 -53.74 -12.60 -88.70
CA ALA A 651 -53.19 -13.93 -89.07
C ALA A 651 -51.65 -13.76 -89.22
N ASP A 652 -50.72 -14.67 -88.88
CA ASP A 652 -50.75 -16.10 -88.53
C ASP A 652 -50.17 -16.33 -87.10
N GLN A 653 -50.65 -17.25 -86.25
CA GLN A 653 -50.41 -18.72 -86.19
C GLN A 653 -48.98 -19.08 -85.71
N GLU A 654 -48.71 -20.05 -84.80
CA GLU A 654 -49.51 -21.20 -84.32
C GLU A 654 -49.45 -21.41 -82.78
N SER A 655 -49.82 -22.60 -82.27
CA SER A 655 -50.48 -22.78 -80.96
C SER A 655 -49.78 -23.73 -79.94
N ALA A 656 -50.48 -23.99 -78.81
CA ALA A 656 -49.99 -24.66 -77.59
C ALA A 656 -49.73 -26.19 -77.73
N TRP A 657 -49.43 -26.97 -76.68
CA TRP A 657 -50.35 -27.42 -75.61
C TRP A 657 -49.60 -28.14 -74.46
N SER A 658 -50.33 -28.33 -73.34
CA SER A 658 -50.17 -29.41 -72.32
C SER A 658 -49.27 -29.21 -71.09
N GLN A 659 -49.67 -29.90 -70.02
CA GLN A 659 -49.04 -30.05 -68.71
C GLN A 659 -48.11 -31.27 -68.66
N ASN A 660 -47.19 -31.34 -67.70
CA ASN A 660 -47.11 -32.45 -66.73
C ASN A 660 -46.12 -32.20 -65.57
N GLU A 661 -46.26 -32.99 -64.51
CA GLU A 661 -45.35 -33.10 -63.36
C GLU A 661 -44.13 -34.01 -63.68
N GLY A 662 -43.09 -33.97 -62.84
CA GLY A 662 -41.92 -34.86 -62.94
C GLY A 662 -40.82 -34.56 -61.92
N ASP A 663 -40.57 -35.52 -61.02
CA ASP A 663 -39.61 -35.47 -59.90
C ASP A 663 -38.15 -35.83 -60.27
N VAL A 664 -37.34 -36.05 -59.22
CA VAL A 664 -36.07 -36.82 -59.12
C VAL A 664 -34.77 -36.00 -59.20
N GLU A 665 -33.77 -36.13 -58.31
CA GLU A 665 -33.66 -36.63 -56.91
C GLU A 665 -32.25 -36.23 -56.38
N TYR A 666 -32.00 -36.27 -55.05
CA TYR A 666 -30.84 -36.95 -54.41
C TYR A 666 -30.76 -36.62 -52.89
N THR A 667 -31.26 -37.55 -52.06
CA THR A 667 -30.83 -37.91 -50.67
C THR A 667 -30.19 -36.83 -49.77
N GLU A 668 -30.85 -36.40 -48.69
CA GLU A 668 -30.81 -37.02 -47.33
C GLU A 668 -29.44 -37.12 -46.64
N VAL A 669 -29.31 -36.53 -45.43
CA VAL A 669 -29.04 -37.27 -44.16
C VAL A 669 -29.66 -36.50 -42.95
N VAL A 670 -30.65 -37.15 -42.33
CA VAL A 670 -31.00 -37.29 -40.90
C VAL A 670 -30.70 -36.18 -39.84
N HIS A 671 -31.72 -36.00 -39.00
CA HIS A 671 -31.90 -35.26 -37.73
C HIS A 671 -30.94 -35.68 -36.56
N PRO A 672 -30.96 -35.08 -35.32
CA PRO A 672 -32.15 -34.58 -34.61
C PRO A 672 -32.08 -33.28 -33.76
N GLN A 673 -33.26 -32.69 -33.56
CA GLN A 673 -33.62 -31.87 -32.39
C GLN A 673 -34.11 -32.76 -31.23
N HIS A 674 -34.00 -32.28 -29.99
CA HIS A 674 -34.88 -32.45 -28.80
C HIS A 674 -34.07 -32.14 -27.51
N LEU A 675 -34.62 -31.75 -26.35
CA LEU A 675 -35.99 -31.45 -25.91
C LEU A 675 -35.91 -30.43 -24.74
N ASP A 676 -36.90 -29.54 -24.61
CA ASP A 676 -37.28 -28.87 -23.36
C ASP A 676 -38.26 -29.82 -22.59
N PRO A 677 -38.78 -29.59 -21.36
CA PRO A 677 -38.44 -28.63 -20.30
C PRO A 677 -38.24 -29.28 -18.89
N ALA A 678 -37.75 -28.52 -17.89
CA ALA A 678 -38.04 -28.84 -16.47
C ALA A 678 -37.85 -27.68 -15.46
N ARG A 679 -39.00 -27.19 -14.97
CA ARG A 679 -39.21 -26.35 -13.77
C ARG A 679 -38.61 -26.96 -12.48
N SER A 680 -37.76 -26.24 -11.75
CA SER A 680 -37.58 -26.44 -10.30
C SER A 680 -37.25 -25.14 -9.55
N LYS A 681 -37.61 -25.08 -8.26
CA LYS A 681 -37.25 -23.97 -7.35
C LYS A 681 -36.04 -24.39 -6.52
N PHE A 682 -35.14 -23.48 -6.19
CA PHE A 682 -34.49 -23.49 -4.88
C PHE A 682 -34.27 -22.07 -4.35
N SER A 683 -34.69 -21.84 -3.12
CA SER A 683 -34.40 -20.66 -2.33
C SER A 683 -33.23 -20.94 -1.40
N PHE A 684 -32.32 -19.98 -1.22
CA PHE A 684 -31.53 -19.90 0.01
C PHE A 684 -31.54 -18.49 0.56
N SER A 685 -31.98 -18.37 1.80
CA SER A 685 -31.91 -17.17 2.61
C SER A 685 -30.55 -17.09 3.31
N LEU A 686 -30.05 -15.87 3.54
CA LEU A 686 -29.11 -15.59 4.62
C LEU A 686 -29.72 -14.48 5.49
N ILE A 687 -29.91 -14.83 6.76
CA ILE A 687 -30.48 -13.98 7.82
C ILE A 687 -29.31 -13.28 8.56
N PRO A 688 -29.49 -12.03 9.02
CA PRO A 688 -28.36 -11.18 9.43
C PRO A 688 -27.78 -11.53 10.80
N PHE A 689 -26.51 -11.17 10.98
CA PHE A 689 -25.90 -11.08 12.31
C PHE A 689 -26.30 -9.77 13.00
N ALA A 690 -26.99 -9.88 14.14
CA ALA A 690 -27.15 -8.79 15.08
C ALA A 690 -26.01 -8.82 16.12
N LEU A 691 -25.59 -7.64 16.59
CA LEU A 691 -24.80 -7.51 17.82
C LEU A 691 -25.36 -6.37 18.66
N LEU A 692 -25.80 -6.71 19.87
CA LEU A 692 -26.29 -5.78 20.89
C LEU A 692 -25.11 -5.03 21.52
N ARG A 693 -25.35 -3.78 21.93
CA ARG A 693 -24.57 -3.17 23.02
C ARG A 693 -25.37 -2.12 23.78
N GLU A 694 -26.00 -2.53 24.87
CA GLU A 694 -26.45 -1.61 25.92
C GLU A 694 -25.30 -1.33 26.89
N ARG A 695 -25.03 -0.04 27.15
CA ARG A 695 -24.68 0.51 28.48
C ARG A 695 -24.72 2.02 28.46
#